data_AF-A0A8H6AGM6-F1
#
_entry.id   AF-A0A8H6AGM6-F1
#
_cell.length_a   1.000
_cell.length_b   1.000
_cell.length_c   1.000
_cell.angle_alpha   90.00
_cell.angle_beta   90.00
_cell.angle_gamma   90.00
#
_symmetry.space_group_name_H-M   'P 1'
#
loop_
_entity.id
_entity.type
_entity.pdbx_description
1 polymer ?
#
loop_
_entity_poly.entity_id
_entity_poly.type
_entity_poly.pdbx_seq_one_letter_code
_entity_poly.pdbx_strand_id
1 'polypeptide(L)'
;MHILVVNDDGPPSNQSSPYIHSLVIALQSAGHVVSVVLPHQQRSWIGKAHLIGAAVKPTYFRPGTLHQDDGTVHTLPRGSDGNGHDGGDEWILIDSTPASCVQIGLYHYFEDRGPVDLVVSGPNYGRNTTALFALSSGTIGGAMEAAVCGKRSIALSYAFSSRDHDPVVITEASRHSVRLIEYLVNNWADGVDLYSVNVPLEPGVSQSKVLYTEMLDNRWTSGSCFRAVNASVPNVNPELQEHEVRHQDKKVGVDSSSETNGTFMKRSRIQHKHFQWAPDFSDVYRSVEEGAPGNDGWVVKEGMTSVTPLRANFMHQPGIQGEIKLPDNDEPTLYAIVDSDVPYVQSLMEQALQRRLGKDCYKTVSSLSDLPSPSAPVFQYREYERLDFEHAMMHSSSSLANAYIIRKALIRKHYLSNTISNWVTKHPDSILGKHFKFAFDFELDYAEFLDDALLEAYELRDSLQQNKELPEHEKEWWILKPGMSDRGQGIRLFNSEDQLREIFEEWEIDESDIDSGSERAEEDTDDHSGDYGTGVVTSQLRHFIAQPYIDPPLLLPSSSNRKFHIRTYVLAVGSLKVYVFKEMLALFAAKPYCPPSEDEDQITDLARHLTNTCFQEGGSANEGTVRRFWQLDPHVPGLSHGWKEKVFDQICAVTGEVFEAAARGMMVHFQTLPNAFELFGVDFLVDQNGTAWLLEMNAYPDFAQTGEELKEAVVGRLFEETVEVAVKPFFGGDAPVDGTGHLRLVANLDLGRKS
;
A
#
# COMPACT_ATOMS: atom_id res chain seq x y z
N MET A 1 -5.41 3.15 -27.93
CA MET A 1 -6.25 3.66 -29.05
C MET A 1 -6.49 5.14 -28.86
N HIS A 2 -6.90 5.88 -29.89
CA HIS A 2 -7.35 7.27 -29.76
C HIS A 2 -8.87 7.32 -29.57
N ILE A 3 -9.31 7.80 -28.42
CA ILE A 3 -10.71 7.85 -28.00
C ILE A 3 -11.18 9.30 -27.95
N LEU A 4 -12.23 9.61 -28.71
CA LEU A 4 -12.96 10.87 -28.60
C LEU A 4 -14.06 10.72 -27.55
N VAL A 5 -13.98 11.53 -26.50
CA VAL A 5 -14.98 11.57 -25.42
C VAL A 5 -15.89 12.77 -25.62
N VAL A 6 -17.19 12.51 -25.61
CA VAL A 6 -18.28 13.51 -25.62
C VAL A 6 -19.25 13.23 -24.47
N ASN A 7 -20.13 14.15 -24.12
CA ASN A 7 -21.27 13.88 -23.23
C ASN A 7 -22.42 14.87 -23.52
N ASP A 8 -23.54 14.72 -22.83
CA ASP A 8 -24.60 15.74 -22.75
C ASP A 8 -24.57 16.58 -21.48
N ASP A 9 -23.84 16.14 -20.44
CA ASP A 9 -23.79 16.82 -19.16
C ASP A 9 -23.00 18.14 -19.13
N GLY A 10 -22.13 18.35 -20.12
CA GLY A 10 -21.23 19.51 -20.20
C GLY A 10 -19.92 19.32 -19.44
N PRO A 11 -19.19 20.42 -19.14
CA PRO A 11 -17.89 20.35 -18.47
C PRO A 11 -18.00 19.80 -17.03
N PRO A 12 -16.89 19.29 -16.47
CA PRO A 12 -16.83 18.76 -15.12
C PRO A 12 -17.43 19.71 -14.09
N SER A 13 -18.37 19.18 -13.29
CA SER A 13 -18.94 19.86 -12.14
C SER A 13 -19.57 18.84 -11.21
N ASN A 14 -19.38 19.01 -9.90
CA ASN A 14 -20.03 18.18 -8.89
C ASN A 14 -21.57 18.20 -8.97
N GLN A 15 -22.18 19.23 -9.56
CA GLN A 15 -23.63 19.35 -9.66
C GLN A 15 -24.22 18.67 -10.90
N SER A 16 -23.58 18.85 -12.07
CA SER A 16 -24.17 18.46 -13.36
C SER A 16 -23.38 17.42 -14.13
N SER A 17 -22.06 17.34 -13.95
CA SER A 17 -21.17 16.40 -14.67
C SER A 17 -20.06 15.84 -13.75
N PRO A 18 -20.42 15.05 -12.72
CA PRO A 18 -19.46 14.59 -11.71
C PRO A 18 -18.50 13.50 -12.20
N TYR A 19 -18.78 12.83 -13.33
CA TYR A 19 -18.12 11.57 -13.70
C TYR A 19 -17.13 11.69 -14.87
N ILE A 20 -17.32 12.66 -15.77
CA ILE A 20 -16.57 12.75 -17.02
C ILE A 20 -15.06 12.88 -16.80
N HIS A 21 -14.65 13.64 -15.77
CA HIS A 21 -13.25 13.81 -15.41
C HIS A 21 -12.61 12.52 -14.90
N SER A 22 -13.32 11.74 -14.09
CA SER A 22 -12.85 10.45 -13.59
C SER A 22 -12.69 9.43 -14.73
N LEU A 23 -13.62 9.39 -15.69
CA LEU A 23 -13.49 8.52 -16.85
C LEU A 23 -12.29 8.90 -17.72
N VAL A 24 -12.09 10.18 -18.01
CA VAL A 24 -10.96 10.65 -18.84
C VAL A 24 -9.62 10.24 -18.22
N ILE A 25 -9.45 10.44 -16.90
CA ILE A 25 -8.25 10.00 -16.19
C ILE A 25 -8.08 8.48 -16.24
N ALA A 26 -9.17 7.72 -16.09
CA ALA A 26 -9.12 6.25 -16.15
C ALA A 26 -8.68 5.76 -17.54
N LEU A 27 -9.20 6.37 -18.62
CA LEU A 27 -8.81 6.05 -19.99
C LEU A 27 -7.35 6.41 -20.27
N GLN A 28 -6.89 7.59 -19.83
CA GLN A 28 -5.49 8.01 -19.97
C GLN A 28 -4.55 7.09 -19.17
N SER A 29 -4.92 6.73 -17.95
CA SER A 29 -4.15 5.80 -17.09
C SER A 29 -4.01 4.41 -17.70
N ALA A 30 -5.00 3.97 -18.49
CA ALA A 30 -4.95 2.73 -19.27
C ALA A 30 -4.10 2.85 -20.56
N GLY A 31 -3.45 3.98 -20.80
CA GLY A 31 -2.55 4.20 -21.93
C GLY A 31 -3.25 4.65 -23.22
N HIS A 32 -4.52 5.06 -23.16
CA HIS A 32 -5.24 5.59 -24.33
C HIS A 32 -4.93 7.07 -24.57
N VAL A 33 -4.90 7.46 -25.84
CA VAL A 33 -4.90 8.88 -26.22
C VAL A 33 -6.34 9.36 -26.12
N VAL A 34 -6.61 10.37 -25.31
CA VAL A 34 -7.98 10.85 -25.06
C VAL A 34 -8.11 12.30 -25.53
N SER A 35 -9.14 12.55 -26.33
CA SER A 35 -9.53 13.89 -26.79
C SER A 35 -10.96 14.16 -26.37
N VAL A 36 -11.26 15.37 -25.90
CA VAL A 36 -12.54 15.66 -25.25
C VAL A 36 -13.23 16.85 -25.91
N VAL A 37 -14.48 16.65 -26.35
CA VAL A 37 -15.35 17.69 -26.93
C VAL A 37 -16.72 17.62 -26.29
N LEU A 38 -17.06 18.60 -25.47
CA LEU A 38 -18.32 18.61 -24.70
C LEU A 38 -19.18 19.79 -25.13
N PRO A 39 -20.50 19.73 -24.93
CA PRO A 39 -21.30 20.94 -24.97
C PRO A 39 -20.84 21.89 -23.84
N HIS A 40 -20.85 23.20 -24.09
CA HIS A 40 -20.46 24.21 -23.09
C HIS A 40 -21.36 24.26 -21.83
N GLN A 41 -22.52 23.63 -21.89
CA GLN A 41 -23.50 23.55 -20.81
C GLN A 41 -24.27 22.24 -20.92
N GLN A 42 -25.03 21.91 -19.89
CA GLN A 42 -25.93 20.76 -19.84
C GLN A 42 -26.96 20.77 -21.00
N ARG A 43 -27.13 19.61 -21.66
CA ARG A 43 -28.00 19.38 -22.83
C ARG A 43 -28.85 18.09 -22.69
N SER A 44 -29.11 17.63 -21.48
CA SER A 44 -29.98 16.48 -21.19
C SER A 44 -31.36 16.58 -21.85
N TRP A 45 -31.98 15.42 -22.11
CA TRP A 45 -33.27 15.28 -22.82
C TRP A 45 -33.30 15.83 -24.25
N ILE A 46 -32.14 16.21 -24.79
CA ILE A 46 -31.95 16.49 -26.22
C ILE A 46 -31.26 15.27 -26.79
N GLY A 47 -32.03 14.37 -27.41
CA GLY A 47 -31.51 13.20 -28.10
C GLY A 47 -30.63 13.55 -29.31
N LYS A 48 -30.68 12.76 -30.37
CA LYS A 48 -29.92 13.06 -31.60
C LYS A 48 -30.48 14.29 -32.33
N ALA A 49 -29.81 15.45 -32.20
CA ALA A 49 -30.21 16.70 -32.85
C ALA A 49 -29.02 17.56 -33.28
N HIS A 50 -29.19 18.35 -34.36
CA HIS A 50 -28.29 19.43 -34.76
C HIS A 50 -29.04 20.76 -34.84
N LEU A 51 -28.39 21.86 -34.44
CA LEU A 51 -28.97 23.20 -34.51
C LEU A 51 -28.65 23.85 -35.87
N ILE A 52 -29.61 23.82 -36.78
CA ILE A 52 -29.47 24.46 -38.11
C ILE A 52 -29.73 25.97 -37.98
N GLY A 53 -28.86 26.79 -38.61
CA GLY A 53 -29.02 28.24 -38.66
C GLY A 53 -28.40 29.00 -37.47
N ALA A 54 -27.76 28.30 -36.54
CA ALA A 54 -26.96 28.89 -35.47
C ALA A 54 -25.46 28.76 -35.82
N ALA A 55 -24.69 29.84 -35.63
CA ALA A 55 -23.23 29.76 -35.70
C ALA A 55 -22.71 29.08 -34.44
N VAL A 56 -21.84 28.09 -34.61
CA VAL A 56 -21.23 27.34 -33.50
C VAL A 56 -19.89 27.97 -33.14
N LYS A 57 -19.64 28.22 -31.86
CA LYS A 57 -18.41 28.81 -31.34
C LYS A 57 -17.77 27.90 -30.29
N PRO A 58 -16.47 27.55 -30.46
CA PRO A 58 -15.74 26.82 -29.45
C PRO A 58 -15.26 27.74 -28.31
N THR A 59 -15.26 27.22 -27.10
CA THR A 59 -14.45 27.70 -25.97
C THR A 59 -13.57 26.56 -25.45
N TYR A 60 -12.63 26.86 -24.56
CA TYR A 60 -11.58 25.93 -24.16
C TYR A 60 -11.60 25.74 -22.65
N PHE A 61 -11.81 24.51 -22.20
CA PHE A 61 -11.85 24.16 -20.79
C PHE A 61 -10.53 23.52 -20.35
N ARG A 62 -9.99 23.99 -19.25
CA ARG A 62 -8.78 23.44 -18.62
C ARG A 62 -9.22 22.76 -17.32
N PRO A 63 -9.18 21.41 -17.26
CA PRO A 63 -9.56 20.67 -16.07
C PRO A 63 -8.69 21.07 -14.87
N GLY A 64 -9.31 21.13 -13.69
CA GLY A 64 -8.63 21.37 -12.42
C GLY A 64 -8.35 20.06 -11.67
N THR A 65 -8.50 20.07 -10.35
CA THR A 65 -8.33 18.90 -9.50
C THR A 65 -9.53 17.94 -9.63
N LEU A 66 -9.27 16.63 -9.61
CA LEU A 66 -10.34 15.63 -9.68
C LEU A 66 -11.33 15.81 -8.50
N HIS A 67 -12.63 15.75 -8.80
CA HIS A 67 -13.75 15.99 -7.87
C HIS A 67 -13.85 17.41 -7.27
N GLN A 68 -13.05 18.37 -7.77
CA GLN A 68 -13.17 19.78 -7.40
C GLN A 68 -13.70 20.61 -8.57
N ASP A 69 -14.41 21.69 -8.25
CA ASP A 69 -14.98 22.64 -9.22
C ASP A 69 -14.01 23.82 -9.46
N ASP A 70 -12.74 23.53 -9.70
CA ASP A 70 -11.64 24.49 -9.89
C ASP A 70 -11.15 24.60 -11.35
N GLY A 71 -11.83 23.94 -12.29
CA GLY A 71 -11.56 24.07 -13.72
C GLY A 71 -11.88 25.45 -14.30
N THR A 72 -11.22 25.82 -15.40
CA THR A 72 -11.34 27.18 -15.98
C THR A 72 -11.69 27.17 -17.47
N VAL A 73 -12.55 28.11 -17.90
CA VAL A 73 -12.98 28.27 -19.30
C VAL A 73 -12.30 29.49 -19.91
N HIS A 74 -11.78 29.33 -21.12
CA HIS A 74 -11.03 30.33 -21.88
C HIS A 74 -11.64 30.53 -23.27
N THR A 75 -11.47 31.72 -23.84
CA THR A 75 -11.98 32.08 -25.18
C THR A 75 -11.03 31.74 -26.31
N LEU A 76 -9.75 31.53 -26.00
CA LEU A 76 -8.69 31.19 -26.95
C LEU A 76 -7.98 29.89 -26.50
N PRO A 77 -7.45 29.10 -27.45
CA PRO A 77 -6.73 27.89 -27.12
C PRO A 77 -5.42 28.20 -26.40
N ARG A 78 -4.93 27.24 -25.61
CA ARG A 78 -3.66 27.35 -24.87
C ARG A 78 -2.51 27.71 -25.83
N GLY A 79 -1.61 28.59 -25.37
CA GLY A 79 -0.47 29.07 -26.16
C GLY A 79 -0.78 30.23 -27.12
N SER A 80 -2.05 30.63 -27.28
CA SER A 80 -2.43 31.77 -28.14
C SER A 80 -1.97 33.13 -27.58
N ASP A 81 -1.73 33.20 -26.26
CA ASP A 81 -1.54 34.46 -25.54
C ASP A 81 -0.04 34.80 -25.32
N GLY A 82 0.88 34.02 -25.91
CA GLY A 82 2.33 34.22 -25.80
C GLY A 82 2.97 33.75 -24.47
N ASN A 83 2.18 33.29 -23.49
CA ASN A 83 2.67 32.54 -22.34
C ASN A 83 2.94 31.09 -22.79
N GLY A 84 4.14 30.58 -22.49
CA GLY A 84 4.64 29.29 -23.00
C GLY A 84 3.73 28.09 -22.73
N HIS A 85 3.93 27.03 -23.51
CA HIS A 85 3.26 25.73 -23.37
C HIS A 85 3.67 25.07 -22.04
N ASP A 86 2.76 25.00 -21.08
CA ASP A 86 2.95 24.33 -19.77
C ASP A 86 2.52 22.84 -19.79
N GLY A 87 2.15 22.30 -20.95
CA GLY A 87 1.93 20.86 -21.14
C GLY A 87 0.65 20.25 -20.53
N GLY A 88 -0.29 21.06 -20.04
CA GLY A 88 -1.54 20.56 -19.43
C GLY A 88 -2.68 20.28 -20.42
N ASP A 89 -3.65 19.46 -20.01
CA ASP A 89 -4.84 19.11 -20.80
C ASP A 89 -5.73 20.31 -21.14
N GLU A 90 -6.33 20.29 -22.32
CA GLU A 90 -7.31 21.28 -22.78
C GLU A 90 -8.43 20.58 -23.55
N TRP A 91 -9.67 20.84 -23.14
CA TRP A 91 -10.88 20.24 -23.70
C TRP A 91 -11.65 21.29 -24.50
N ILE A 92 -12.35 20.87 -25.55
CA ILE A 92 -13.13 21.78 -26.39
C ILE A 92 -14.57 21.80 -25.90
N LEU A 93 -15.10 23.00 -25.67
CA LEU A 93 -16.50 23.22 -25.35
C LEU A 93 -17.22 23.82 -26.55
N ILE A 94 -18.36 23.26 -26.92
CA ILE A 94 -19.12 23.66 -28.10
C ILE A 94 -20.49 24.19 -27.67
N ASP A 95 -20.93 25.32 -28.23
CA ASP A 95 -22.25 25.89 -27.98
C ASP A 95 -23.41 25.18 -28.70
N SER A 96 -23.36 23.86 -28.78
CA SER A 96 -24.31 23.02 -29.53
C SER A 96 -24.68 21.75 -28.76
N THR A 97 -25.15 20.72 -29.48
CA THR A 97 -25.57 19.41 -28.96
C THR A 97 -24.40 18.42 -28.95
N PRO A 98 -24.52 17.28 -28.24
CA PRO A 98 -23.53 16.21 -28.25
C PRO A 98 -23.23 15.68 -29.67
N ALA A 99 -24.26 15.56 -30.53
CA ALA A 99 -24.07 15.16 -31.92
C ALA A 99 -23.16 16.13 -32.70
N SER A 100 -23.34 17.44 -32.53
CA SER A 100 -22.43 18.44 -33.12
C SER A 100 -21.01 18.31 -32.56
N CYS A 101 -20.87 18.05 -31.25
CA CYS A 101 -19.56 17.84 -30.61
C CYS A 101 -18.81 16.67 -31.24
N VAL A 102 -19.50 15.57 -31.54
CA VAL A 102 -18.92 14.40 -32.21
C VAL A 102 -18.37 14.75 -33.59
N GLN A 103 -19.17 15.36 -34.47
CA GLN A 103 -18.68 15.70 -35.81
C GLN A 103 -17.52 16.70 -35.77
N ILE A 104 -17.60 17.70 -34.89
CA ILE A 104 -16.54 18.69 -34.74
C ILE A 104 -15.26 18.04 -34.22
N GLY A 105 -15.35 17.15 -33.23
CA GLY A 105 -14.21 16.41 -32.72
C GLY A 105 -13.60 15.45 -33.74
N LEU A 106 -14.41 14.80 -34.57
CA LEU A 106 -13.93 13.83 -35.57
C LEU A 106 -13.28 14.49 -36.80
N TYR A 107 -13.75 15.66 -37.21
CA TYR A 107 -13.39 16.23 -38.52
C TYR A 107 -12.70 17.60 -38.46
N HIS A 108 -12.63 18.25 -37.30
CA HIS A 108 -12.11 19.62 -37.19
C HIS A 108 -11.10 19.85 -36.06
N TYR A 109 -10.93 18.88 -35.14
CA TYR A 109 -9.96 18.95 -34.05
C TYR A 109 -9.12 17.68 -33.96
N PHE A 110 -7.97 17.78 -33.30
CA PHE A 110 -7.09 16.66 -32.92
C PHE A 110 -6.45 15.88 -34.07
N GLU A 111 -6.33 16.47 -35.27
CA GLU A 111 -5.65 15.84 -36.41
C GLU A 111 -4.18 15.49 -36.08
N ASP A 112 -3.56 16.25 -35.16
CA ASP A 112 -2.20 16.05 -34.64
C ASP A 112 -2.05 14.78 -33.77
N ARG A 113 -3.16 14.22 -33.27
CA ARG A 113 -3.18 13.05 -32.37
C ARG A 113 -3.47 11.73 -33.09
N GLY A 114 -3.57 11.76 -34.42
CA GLY A 114 -3.91 10.60 -35.24
C GLY A 114 -5.42 10.33 -35.32
N PRO A 115 -5.84 9.33 -36.10
CA PRO A 115 -7.26 9.05 -36.33
C PRO A 115 -7.97 8.60 -35.05
N VAL A 116 -9.19 9.07 -34.82
CA VAL A 116 -10.05 8.58 -33.74
C VAL A 116 -10.51 7.15 -34.06
N ASP A 117 -10.24 6.22 -33.15
CA ASP A 117 -10.57 4.79 -33.26
C ASP A 117 -11.96 4.48 -32.69
N LEU A 118 -12.35 5.18 -31.62
CA LEU A 118 -13.59 4.98 -30.88
C LEU A 118 -14.17 6.31 -30.40
N VAL A 119 -15.50 6.45 -30.40
CA VAL A 119 -16.19 7.55 -29.70
C VAL A 119 -16.89 7.01 -28.46
N VAL A 120 -16.58 7.57 -27.29
CA VAL A 120 -17.30 7.29 -26.05
C VAL A 120 -18.14 8.51 -25.69
N SER A 121 -19.45 8.33 -25.66
CA SER A 121 -20.40 9.36 -25.24
C SER A 121 -20.83 9.07 -23.81
N GLY A 122 -20.50 9.93 -22.86
CA GLY A 122 -20.73 9.75 -21.42
C GLY A 122 -19.43 9.78 -20.58
N PRO A 123 -19.51 9.47 -19.27
CA PRO A 123 -20.67 8.88 -18.60
C PRO A 123 -21.78 9.91 -18.37
N ASN A 124 -23.02 9.53 -18.67
CA ASN A 124 -24.21 10.30 -18.31
C ASN A 124 -24.44 10.31 -16.80
N TYR A 125 -24.86 11.45 -16.24
CA TYR A 125 -25.34 11.58 -14.88
C TYR A 125 -26.74 11.00 -14.73
N GLY A 126 -26.79 9.67 -14.60
CA GLY A 126 -28.03 8.89 -14.43
C GLY A 126 -28.10 7.74 -15.44
N ARG A 127 -29.12 6.90 -15.30
CA ARG A 127 -29.37 5.78 -16.22
C ARG A 127 -30.08 6.22 -17.49
N ASN A 128 -29.74 5.57 -18.60
CA ASN A 128 -30.44 5.67 -19.88
C ASN A 128 -31.11 4.33 -20.25
N THR A 129 -31.59 3.60 -19.24
CA THR A 129 -32.34 2.35 -19.43
C THR A 129 -33.78 2.62 -19.84
N THR A 130 -34.39 1.69 -20.58
CA THR A 130 -35.76 1.77 -21.14
C THR A 130 -35.91 2.73 -22.32
N ALA A 131 -36.90 2.45 -23.19
CA ALA A 131 -37.13 3.21 -24.42
C ALA A 131 -37.36 4.71 -24.18
N LEU A 132 -38.11 5.09 -23.15
CA LEU A 132 -38.42 6.50 -22.87
C LEU A 132 -37.19 7.34 -22.51
N PHE A 133 -36.26 6.81 -21.70
CA PHE A 133 -35.01 7.51 -21.36
C PHE A 133 -34.00 7.42 -22.51
N ALA A 134 -33.82 6.23 -23.08
CA ALA A 134 -32.83 6.03 -24.12
C ALA A 134 -33.08 6.88 -25.37
N LEU A 135 -34.32 6.96 -25.85
CA LEU A 135 -34.67 7.75 -27.03
C LEU A 135 -34.57 9.27 -26.80
N SER A 136 -34.59 9.69 -25.53
CA SER A 136 -34.45 11.10 -25.14
C SER A 136 -33.00 11.48 -24.79
N SER A 137 -32.09 10.49 -24.72
CA SER A 137 -30.73 10.65 -24.23
C SER A 137 -29.81 11.32 -25.26
N GLY A 138 -29.19 12.43 -24.86
CA GLY A 138 -28.15 13.09 -25.65
C GLY A 138 -26.86 12.28 -25.67
N THR A 139 -26.57 11.56 -24.58
CA THR A 139 -25.49 10.58 -24.51
C THR A 139 -25.65 9.48 -25.58
N ILE A 140 -26.82 8.85 -25.72
CA ILE A 140 -27.05 7.88 -26.81
C ILE A 140 -27.03 8.58 -28.18
N GLY A 141 -27.62 9.78 -28.27
CA GLY A 141 -27.61 10.58 -29.51
C GLY A 141 -26.20 10.88 -30.04
N GLY A 142 -25.24 11.17 -29.16
CA GLY A 142 -23.82 11.35 -29.50
C GLY A 142 -23.19 10.07 -30.05
N ALA A 143 -23.40 8.94 -29.37
CA ALA A 143 -22.90 7.65 -29.87
C ALA A 143 -23.52 7.28 -31.23
N MET A 144 -24.81 7.54 -31.44
CA MET A 144 -25.48 7.32 -32.73
C MET A 144 -24.92 8.24 -33.83
N GLU A 145 -24.54 9.48 -33.52
CA GLU A 145 -23.87 10.36 -34.47
C GLU A 145 -22.52 9.80 -34.92
N ALA A 146 -21.71 9.31 -33.97
CA ALA A 146 -20.43 8.70 -34.28
C ALA A 146 -20.59 7.46 -35.17
N ALA A 147 -21.59 6.64 -34.88
CA ALA A 147 -21.93 5.46 -35.66
C ALA A 147 -22.34 5.81 -37.10
N VAL A 148 -23.16 6.85 -37.30
CA VAL A 148 -23.51 7.37 -38.63
C VAL A 148 -22.27 7.91 -39.37
N CYS A 149 -21.28 8.44 -38.64
CA CYS A 149 -19.99 8.84 -39.18
C CYS A 149 -19.04 7.66 -39.48
N GLY A 150 -19.48 6.41 -39.33
CA GLY A 150 -18.68 5.22 -39.59
C GLY A 150 -17.66 4.90 -38.49
N LYS A 151 -17.83 5.46 -37.29
CA LYS A 151 -16.99 5.16 -36.11
C LYS A 151 -17.75 4.26 -35.15
N ARG A 152 -17.04 3.26 -34.61
CA ARG A 152 -17.54 2.48 -33.47
C ARG A 152 -17.78 3.42 -32.30
N SER A 153 -18.86 3.20 -31.56
CA SER A 153 -19.20 4.10 -30.46
C SER A 153 -19.91 3.41 -29.29
N ILE A 154 -19.68 3.95 -28.09
CA ILE A 154 -20.27 3.47 -26.86
C ILE A 154 -20.95 4.65 -26.17
N ALA A 155 -22.24 4.50 -25.86
CA ALA A 155 -22.97 5.39 -24.98
C ALA A 155 -22.86 4.84 -23.55
N LEU A 156 -22.22 5.55 -22.64
CA LEU A 156 -21.94 5.11 -21.27
C LEU A 156 -22.77 5.92 -20.28
N SER A 157 -23.41 5.26 -19.31
CA SER A 157 -24.29 5.90 -18.32
C SER A 157 -24.06 5.32 -16.93
N TYR A 158 -23.95 6.17 -15.90
CA TYR A 158 -23.81 5.72 -14.51
C TYR A 158 -25.16 5.81 -13.80
N ALA A 159 -25.69 4.63 -13.46
CA ALA A 159 -26.98 4.47 -12.85
C ALA A 159 -26.85 4.47 -11.32
N PHE A 160 -27.20 5.58 -10.68
CA PHE A 160 -27.14 5.69 -9.23
C PHE A 160 -28.52 5.57 -8.60
N SER A 161 -28.59 4.87 -7.47
CA SER A 161 -29.77 4.84 -6.62
C SER A 161 -29.76 5.98 -5.61
N SER A 162 -28.60 6.53 -5.23
CA SER A 162 -28.40 7.63 -4.29
C SER A 162 -27.54 8.74 -4.91
N ARG A 163 -27.69 9.98 -4.43
CA ARG A 163 -26.88 11.13 -4.88
C ARG A 163 -25.63 11.38 -4.05
N ASP A 164 -25.37 10.50 -3.10
CA ASP A 164 -24.10 10.47 -2.38
C ASP A 164 -23.10 9.70 -3.25
N HIS A 165 -22.32 10.44 -4.04
CA HIS A 165 -21.35 9.82 -4.95
C HIS A 165 -19.98 9.79 -4.28
N ASP A 166 -19.68 8.66 -3.66
CA ASP A 166 -18.35 8.38 -3.13
C ASP A 166 -17.32 8.38 -4.27
N PRO A 167 -16.27 9.22 -4.22
CA PRO A 167 -15.17 9.21 -5.19
C PRO A 167 -14.56 7.83 -5.44
N VAL A 168 -14.54 6.96 -4.43
CA VAL A 168 -14.03 5.59 -4.54
C VAL A 168 -14.90 4.77 -5.48
N VAL A 169 -16.24 4.88 -5.35
CA VAL A 169 -17.20 4.17 -6.20
C VAL A 169 -17.19 4.72 -7.63
N ILE A 170 -17.05 6.04 -7.81
CA ILE A 170 -16.91 6.65 -9.15
C ILE A 170 -15.64 6.14 -9.85
N THR A 171 -14.54 6.04 -9.10
CA THR A 171 -13.26 5.55 -9.62
C THR A 171 -13.36 4.07 -9.97
N GLU A 172 -14.00 3.25 -9.13
CA GLU A 172 -14.27 1.84 -9.40
C GLU A 172 -15.11 1.66 -10.68
N ALA A 173 -16.22 2.39 -10.79
CA ALA A 173 -17.10 2.36 -11.96
C ALA A 173 -16.38 2.80 -13.24
N SER A 174 -15.49 3.78 -13.15
CA SER A 174 -14.68 4.26 -14.28
C SER A 174 -13.67 3.21 -14.72
N ARG A 175 -12.96 2.55 -13.80
CA ARG A 175 -12.07 1.43 -14.12
C ARG A 175 -12.84 0.25 -14.73
N HIS A 176 -13.99 -0.12 -14.15
CA HIS A 176 -14.88 -1.15 -14.71
C HIS A 176 -15.31 -0.80 -16.14
N SER A 177 -15.68 0.46 -16.38
CA SER A 177 -16.10 0.94 -17.70
C SER A 177 -14.97 0.88 -18.73
N VAL A 178 -13.74 1.25 -18.37
CA VAL A 178 -12.57 1.14 -19.27
C VAL A 178 -12.34 -0.30 -19.69
N ARG A 179 -12.35 -1.25 -18.73
CA ARG A 179 -12.21 -2.69 -19.02
C ARG A 179 -13.29 -3.18 -19.99
N LEU A 180 -14.54 -2.78 -19.75
CA LEU A 180 -15.65 -3.16 -20.62
C LEU A 180 -15.54 -2.53 -22.02
N ILE A 181 -15.11 -1.28 -22.11
CA ILE A 181 -14.85 -0.60 -23.39
C ILE A 181 -13.79 -1.36 -24.19
N GLU A 182 -12.65 -1.71 -23.58
CA GLU A 182 -11.58 -2.46 -24.23
C GLU A 182 -12.05 -3.85 -24.68
N TYR A 183 -12.80 -4.55 -23.83
CA TYR A 183 -13.40 -5.84 -24.19
C TYR A 183 -14.30 -5.71 -25.41
N LEU A 184 -15.21 -4.72 -25.43
CA LEU A 184 -16.15 -4.52 -26.54
C LEU A 184 -15.44 -4.13 -27.83
N VAL A 185 -14.41 -3.27 -27.76
CA VAL A 185 -13.61 -2.89 -28.94
C VAL A 185 -12.93 -4.10 -29.57
N ASN A 186 -12.33 -4.96 -28.73
CA ASN A 186 -11.64 -6.16 -29.18
C ASN A 186 -12.58 -7.27 -29.66
N ASN A 187 -13.81 -7.29 -29.14
CA ASN A 187 -14.82 -8.32 -29.43
C ASN A 187 -16.09 -7.73 -30.06
N TRP A 188 -15.93 -6.70 -30.90
CA TRP A 188 -17.06 -5.96 -31.46
C TRP A 188 -17.94 -6.86 -32.32
N ALA A 189 -19.21 -7.01 -31.96
CA ALA A 189 -20.10 -7.96 -32.63
C ALA A 189 -20.54 -7.47 -34.02
N ASP A 190 -20.70 -8.42 -34.94
CA ASP A 190 -21.11 -8.13 -36.32
C ASP A 190 -22.51 -7.48 -36.38
N GLY A 191 -22.60 -6.40 -37.14
CA GLY A 191 -23.83 -5.63 -37.37
C GLY A 191 -24.27 -4.76 -36.20
N VAL A 192 -23.44 -4.62 -35.15
CA VAL A 192 -23.61 -3.61 -34.11
C VAL A 192 -22.91 -2.33 -34.55
N ASP A 193 -23.64 -1.21 -34.57
CA ASP A 193 -23.05 0.10 -34.87
C ASP A 193 -22.59 0.81 -33.60
N LEU A 194 -23.33 0.63 -32.49
CA LEU A 194 -23.01 1.19 -31.18
C LEU A 194 -23.51 0.30 -30.03
N TYR A 195 -22.91 0.45 -28.84
CA TYR A 195 -23.41 -0.14 -27.60
C TYR A 195 -23.93 0.93 -26.64
N SER A 196 -25.08 0.68 -26.01
CA SER A 196 -25.55 1.46 -24.85
C SER A 196 -25.24 0.69 -23.58
N VAL A 197 -24.37 1.26 -22.74
CA VAL A 197 -23.86 0.65 -21.51
C VAL A 197 -24.39 1.43 -20.30
N ASN A 198 -25.03 0.73 -19.36
CA ASN A 198 -25.44 1.31 -18.09
C ASN A 198 -24.74 0.58 -16.94
N VAL A 199 -23.89 1.30 -16.21
CA VAL A 199 -23.10 0.79 -15.08
C VAL A 199 -23.76 1.25 -13.78
N PRO A 200 -24.17 0.34 -12.87
CA PRO A 200 -24.64 0.71 -11.54
C PRO A 200 -23.55 1.41 -10.73
N LEU A 201 -23.85 2.56 -10.15
CA LEU A 201 -22.92 3.29 -9.29
C LEU A 201 -23.08 2.82 -7.84
N GLU A 202 -22.70 1.57 -7.59
CA GLU A 202 -22.77 0.90 -6.29
C GLU A 202 -21.41 0.25 -5.97
N PRO A 203 -21.00 0.14 -4.70
CA PRO A 203 -19.75 -0.49 -4.32
C PRO A 203 -19.66 -1.95 -4.82
N GLY A 204 -18.51 -2.34 -5.37
CA GLY A 204 -18.29 -3.71 -5.87
C GLY A 204 -18.82 -3.96 -7.27
N VAL A 205 -19.25 -2.92 -8.01
CA VAL A 205 -19.70 -3.05 -9.42
C VAL A 205 -18.64 -3.73 -10.31
N SER A 206 -17.36 -3.64 -9.96
CA SER A 206 -16.28 -4.31 -10.66
C SER A 206 -16.40 -5.84 -10.67
N GLN A 207 -17.09 -6.43 -9.68
CA GLN A 207 -17.33 -7.86 -9.52
C GLN A 207 -18.74 -8.29 -9.98
N SER A 208 -19.64 -7.32 -10.20
CA SER A 208 -20.99 -7.59 -10.70
C SER A 208 -20.95 -8.16 -12.12
N LYS A 209 -21.99 -8.95 -12.45
CA LYS A 209 -22.14 -9.49 -13.79
C LYS A 209 -22.35 -8.38 -14.81
N VAL A 210 -21.84 -8.61 -16.01
CA VAL A 210 -22.09 -7.78 -17.19
C VAL A 210 -22.93 -8.59 -18.17
N LEU A 211 -24.10 -8.09 -18.55
CA LEU A 211 -25.04 -8.84 -19.40
C LEU A 211 -25.34 -8.08 -20.68
N TYR A 212 -25.39 -8.81 -21.81
CA TYR A 212 -26.03 -8.33 -23.01
C TYR A 212 -27.55 -8.26 -22.79
N THR A 213 -28.14 -7.13 -23.16
CA THR A 213 -29.56 -6.83 -22.91
C THR A 213 -30.27 -6.29 -24.14
N GLU A 214 -31.60 -6.41 -24.13
CA GLU A 214 -32.48 -5.58 -24.96
C GLU A 214 -33.00 -4.40 -24.15
N MET A 215 -33.33 -3.29 -24.82
CA MET A 215 -33.95 -2.15 -24.17
C MET A 215 -35.39 -2.47 -23.78
N LEU A 216 -35.76 -2.18 -22.54
CA LEU A 216 -37.12 -2.37 -22.06
C LEU A 216 -38.10 -1.45 -22.82
N ASP A 217 -39.12 -2.05 -23.44
CA ASP A 217 -40.17 -1.33 -24.14
C ASP A 217 -41.18 -0.74 -23.14
N ASN A 218 -41.25 0.59 -23.03
CA ASN A 218 -42.19 1.29 -22.15
C ASN A 218 -42.86 2.49 -22.83
N ARG A 219 -43.98 2.95 -22.26
CA ARG A 219 -44.83 4.03 -22.79
C ARG A 219 -45.31 4.93 -21.66
N TRP A 220 -45.56 6.20 -21.96
CA TRP A 220 -46.31 7.09 -21.07
C TRP A 220 -47.76 6.63 -20.99
N THR A 221 -48.25 6.30 -19.79
CA THR A 221 -49.62 5.85 -19.54
C THR A 221 -50.37 6.76 -18.58
N SER A 222 -49.66 7.45 -17.68
CA SER A 222 -50.24 8.28 -16.61
C SER A 222 -50.42 9.76 -17.01
N GLY A 223 -49.94 10.20 -18.18
CA GLY A 223 -50.18 11.56 -18.66
C GLY A 223 -49.18 12.11 -19.69
N SER A 224 -48.88 13.39 -19.57
CA SER A 224 -48.06 14.22 -20.48
C SER A 224 -46.77 14.65 -19.79
N CYS A 225 -45.67 14.82 -20.54
CA CYS A 225 -44.43 15.41 -20.01
C CYS A 225 -44.55 16.92 -19.68
N PHE A 226 -45.68 17.53 -20.03
CA PHE A 226 -45.95 18.96 -19.81
C PHE A 226 -47.19 19.18 -18.96
N ARG A 227 -47.08 20.10 -18.00
CA ARG A 227 -48.19 20.63 -17.21
C ARG A 227 -48.57 22.03 -17.70
N ALA A 228 -49.86 22.25 -17.93
CA ALA A 228 -50.37 23.57 -18.30
C ALA A 228 -50.41 24.51 -17.08
N VAL A 229 -49.89 25.72 -17.23
CA VAL A 229 -49.89 26.78 -16.21
C VAL A 229 -50.49 28.08 -16.76
N ASN A 230 -51.03 28.92 -15.87
CA ASN A 230 -51.60 30.22 -16.26
C ASN A 230 -50.50 31.17 -16.79
N ALA A 231 -50.79 31.85 -17.90
CA ALA A 231 -49.83 32.75 -18.58
C ALA A 231 -49.38 33.98 -17.77
N SER A 232 -49.99 34.22 -16.61
CA SER A 232 -49.64 35.29 -15.68
C SER A 232 -48.56 34.90 -14.66
N VAL A 233 -48.09 33.64 -14.65
CA VAL A 233 -46.97 33.21 -13.81
C VAL A 233 -45.64 33.57 -14.50
N PRO A 234 -44.71 34.28 -13.85
CA PRO A 234 -43.40 34.61 -14.43
C PRO A 234 -42.63 33.33 -14.78
N ASN A 235 -41.89 33.33 -15.89
CA ASN A 235 -40.95 32.24 -16.20
C ASN A 235 -39.90 32.14 -15.09
N VAL A 236 -39.87 31.00 -14.41
CA VAL A 236 -38.80 30.61 -13.47
C VAL A 236 -37.51 30.41 -14.28
N ASN A 237 -36.33 30.67 -13.68
CA ASN A 237 -35.04 30.42 -14.33
C ASN A 237 -34.97 28.94 -14.81
N PRO A 238 -34.78 28.67 -16.12
CA PRO A 238 -34.74 27.31 -16.66
C PRO A 238 -33.74 26.38 -15.97
N GLU A 239 -32.58 26.90 -15.55
CA GLU A 239 -31.53 26.12 -14.88
C GLU A 239 -31.97 25.65 -13.49
N LEU A 240 -32.63 26.52 -12.72
CA LEU A 240 -33.16 26.18 -11.40
C LEU A 240 -34.29 25.14 -11.49
N GLN A 241 -35.11 25.23 -12.53
CA GLN A 241 -36.22 24.31 -12.77
C GLN A 241 -35.73 22.92 -13.19
N GLU A 242 -34.71 22.84 -14.06
CA GLU A 242 -34.06 21.56 -14.39
C GLU A 242 -33.47 20.90 -13.14
N HIS A 243 -32.76 21.68 -12.33
CA HIS A 243 -32.17 21.23 -11.07
C HIS A 243 -33.24 20.67 -10.12
N GLU A 244 -34.35 21.37 -9.91
CA GLU A 244 -35.46 20.90 -9.07
C GLU A 244 -36.10 19.59 -9.57
N VAL A 245 -36.28 19.44 -10.89
CA VAL A 245 -36.85 18.21 -11.49
C VAL A 245 -35.91 17.03 -11.26
N ARG A 246 -34.59 17.24 -11.45
CA ARG A 246 -33.58 16.24 -11.07
C ARG A 246 -33.73 15.86 -9.58
N HIS A 247 -33.94 16.80 -8.66
CA HIS A 247 -34.10 16.51 -7.21
C HIS A 247 -35.39 15.76 -6.84
N GLN A 248 -36.43 15.79 -7.68
CA GLN A 248 -37.72 15.17 -7.40
C GLN A 248 -37.81 13.68 -7.80
N ASP A 249 -36.79 13.12 -8.45
CA ASP A 249 -36.70 11.71 -8.90
C ASP A 249 -36.87 10.63 -7.82
N LYS A 250 -37.13 11.01 -6.55
CA LYS A 250 -37.36 10.11 -5.41
C LYS A 250 -38.61 10.37 -4.56
N LYS A 251 -39.40 11.43 -4.80
CA LYS A 251 -40.55 11.73 -3.91
C LYS A 251 -41.88 11.33 -4.54
N VAL A 252 -42.40 10.20 -4.06
CA VAL A 252 -43.80 9.79 -4.24
C VAL A 252 -44.73 10.82 -3.57
N GLY A 253 -45.65 11.37 -4.36
CA GLY A 253 -46.98 11.81 -3.94
C GLY A 253 -47.09 12.97 -2.95
N VAL A 254 -47.33 14.18 -3.46
CA VAL A 254 -48.28 15.12 -2.85
C VAL A 254 -48.97 15.91 -3.97
N ASP A 255 -50.25 15.61 -4.20
CA ASP A 255 -51.14 16.44 -5.01
C ASP A 255 -51.22 17.84 -4.39
N SER A 256 -50.80 18.85 -5.14
CA SER A 256 -51.09 20.26 -4.84
C SER A 256 -52.12 20.79 -5.83
N SER A 257 -53.35 20.29 -5.71
CA SER A 257 -54.51 20.89 -6.37
C SER A 257 -54.88 22.21 -5.69
N SER A 258 -54.35 23.33 -6.19
CA SER A 258 -54.86 24.65 -5.88
C SER A 258 -55.84 25.10 -6.96
N GLU A 259 -57.13 24.77 -6.76
CA GLU A 259 -58.23 25.34 -7.51
C GLU A 259 -58.27 26.85 -7.29
N THR A 260 -58.13 27.64 -8.37
CA THR A 260 -58.39 29.08 -8.34
C THR A 260 -59.70 29.37 -9.09
N ASN A 261 -60.73 29.68 -8.32
CA ASN A 261 -62.01 30.20 -8.78
C ASN A 261 -61.81 31.56 -9.47
N GLY A 262 -62.08 31.63 -10.78
CA GLY A 262 -62.04 32.85 -11.58
C GLY A 262 -63.27 32.99 -12.45
N THR A 263 -64.01 34.07 -12.22
CA THR A 263 -65.30 34.45 -12.81
C THR A 263 -65.30 34.52 -14.34
N PHE A 264 -66.41 34.02 -14.92
CA PHE A 264 -66.68 33.99 -16.37
C PHE A 264 -66.68 35.38 -17.01
N MET A 265 -65.72 35.64 -17.89
CA MET A 265 -65.89 36.60 -18.99
C MET A 265 -65.57 35.92 -20.33
N LYS A 266 -66.49 36.09 -21.29
CA LYS A 266 -66.45 35.56 -22.66
C LYS A 266 -65.05 35.65 -23.29
N ARG A 267 -64.40 34.51 -23.55
CA ARG A 267 -63.11 34.46 -24.28
C ARG A 267 -63.06 33.24 -25.20
N SER A 268 -62.48 33.46 -26.39
CA SER A 268 -62.02 32.52 -27.44
C SER A 268 -62.11 31.01 -27.13
N ARG A 269 -62.50 30.18 -28.12
CA ARG A 269 -62.50 28.70 -28.04
C ARG A 269 -61.13 28.10 -27.66
N ILE A 270 -60.05 28.88 -27.79
CA ILE A 270 -58.69 28.49 -27.41
C ILE A 270 -58.24 29.40 -26.27
N GLN A 271 -57.95 28.80 -25.11
CA GLN A 271 -57.36 29.49 -23.96
C GLN A 271 -55.85 29.64 -24.16
N HIS A 272 -55.31 30.82 -23.86
CA HIS A 272 -53.88 31.07 -23.84
C HIS A 272 -53.26 30.36 -22.62
N LYS A 273 -52.33 29.45 -22.84
CA LYS A 273 -51.69 28.58 -21.83
C LYS A 273 -50.19 28.67 -21.97
N HIS A 274 -49.48 28.62 -20.86
CA HIS A 274 -48.04 28.32 -20.83
C HIS A 274 -47.87 26.85 -20.39
N PHE A 275 -46.76 26.23 -20.78
CA PHE A 275 -46.47 24.83 -20.44
C PHE A 275 -45.14 24.75 -19.73
N GLN A 276 -45.11 23.95 -18.66
CA GLN A 276 -43.92 23.64 -17.89
C GLN A 276 -43.56 22.17 -18.12
N TRP A 277 -42.28 21.87 -18.30
CA TRP A 277 -41.80 20.49 -18.30
C TRP A 277 -41.94 19.90 -16.90
N ALA A 278 -42.73 18.84 -16.77
CA ALA A 278 -43.05 18.17 -15.51
C ALA A 278 -43.51 16.72 -15.78
N PRO A 279 -42.63 15.85 -16.28
CA PRO A 279 -42.94 14.44 -16.52
C PRO A 279 -43.17 13.69 -15.21
N ASP A 280 -44.10 12.73 -15.24
CA ASP A 280 -44.31 11.77 -14.15
C ASP A 280 -43.58 10.46 -14.47
N PHE A 281 -42.43 10.24 -13.81
CA PHE A 281 -41.60 9.07 -14.04
C PHE A 281 -42.10 7.77 -13.38
N SER A 282 -43.24 7.81 -12.67
CA SER A 282 -43.82 6.60 -12.05
C SER A 282 -44.10 5.48 -13.06
N ASP A 283 -44.47 5.84 -14.29
CA ASP A 283 -44.65 4.89 -15.41
C ASP A 283 -43.35 4.13 -15.73
N VAL A 284 -42.21 4.83 -15.71
CA VAL A 284 -40.90 4.25 -16.01
C VAL A 284 -40.50 3.29 -14.89
N TYR A 285 -40.62 3.73 -13.63
CA TYR A 285 -40.26 2.91 -12.46
C TYR A 285 -41.11 1.64 -12.37
N ARG A 286 -42.43 1.76 -12.56
CA ARG A 286 -43.34 0.61 -12.61
C ARG A 286 -42.97 -0.36 -13.74
N SER A 287 -42.66 0.16 -14.94
CA SER A 287 -42.25 -0.71 -16.06
C SER A 287 -40.99 -1.52 -15.72
N VAL A 288 -40.02 -0.92 -15.03
CA VAL A 288 -38.80 -1.61 -14.59
C VAL A 288 -39.10 -2.64 -13.50
N GLU A 289 -40.06 -2.37 -12.60
CA GLU A 289 -40.48 -3.33 -11.58
C GLU A 289 -41.21 -4.55 -12.15
N GLU A 290 -42.06 -4.34 -13.15
CA GLU A 290 -42.86 -5.37 -13.81
C GLU A 290 -42.11 -6.10 -14.94
N GLY A 291 -40.97 -5.56 -15.39
CA GLY A 291 -40.19 -6.07 -16.51
C GLY A 291 -39.58 -7.45 -16.25
N ALA A 292 -39.65 -8.33 -17.27
CA ALA A 292 -39.05 -9.67 -17.20
C ALA A 292 -37.51 -9.63 -17.20
N PRO A 293 -36.82 -10.63 -16.62
CA PRO A 293 -35.36 -10.69 -16.63
C PRO A 293 -34.74 -10.58 -18.03
N GLY A 294 -33.58 -9.92 -18.12
CA GLY A 294 -32.78 -9.80 -19.35
C GLY A 294 -32.91 -8.49 -20.13
N ASN A 295 -33.80 -7.58 -19.71
CA ASN A 295 -33.83 -6.20 -20.24
C ASN A 295 -32.90 -5.26 -19.46
N ASP A 296 -32.51 -4.15 -20.08
CA ASP A 296 -31.60 -3.16 -19.52
C ASP A 296 -32.03 -2.56 -18.17
N GLY A 297 -33.33 -2.26 -18.01
CA GLY A 297 -33.90 -1.73 -16.78
C GLY A 297 -33.84 -2.71 -15.62
N TRP A 298 -34.16 -3.98 -15.88
CA TRP A 298 -34.08 -5.05 -14.88
C TRP A 298 -32.62 -5.32 -14.48
N VAL A 299 -31.70 -5.45 -15.45
CA VAL A 299 -30.28 -5.73 -15.16
C VAL A 299 -29.67 -4.66 -14.25
N VAL A 300 -29.91 -3.39 -14.54
CA VAL A 300 -29.41 -2.28 -13.71
C VAL A 300 -30.08 -2.26 -12.32
N LYS A 301 -31.37 -2.57 -12.23
CA LYS A 301 -32.08 -2.68 -10.94
C LYS A 301 -31.46 -3.74 -10.03
N GLU A 302 -31.01 -4.86 -10.60
CA GLU A 302 -30.36 -5.96 -9.86
C GLU A 302 -28.86 -5.71 -9.58
N GLY A 303 -28.35 -4.49 -9.82
CA GLY A 303 -26.96 -4.13 -9.53
C GLY A 303 -25.93 -4.70 -10.52
N MET A 304 -26.38 -5.10 -11.71
CA MET A 304 -25.54 -5.62 -12.79
C MET A 304 -25.35 -4.57 -13.91
N THR A 305 -24.25 -4.66 -14.65
CA THR A 305 -23.99 -3.78 -15.80
C THR A 305 -24.73 -4.28 -17.03
N SER A 306 -25.51 -3.41 -17.68
CA SER A 306 -26.21 -3.75 -18.93
C SER A 306 -25.47 -3.25 -20.16
N VAL A 307 -25.44 -4.06 -21.22
CA VAL A 307 -24.85 -3.74 -22.52
C VAL A 307 -25.89 -4.03 -23.60
N THR A 308 -26.49 -2.98 -24.15
CA THR A 308 -27.50 -3.09 -25.21
C THR A 308 -26.88 -2.83 -26.59
N PRO A 309 -26.81 -3.84 -27.47
CA PRO A 309 -26.29 -3.68 -28.83
C PRO A 309 -27.31 -3.00 -29.75
N LEU A 310 -26.92 -1.91 -30.40
CA LEU A 310 -27.80 -1.07 -31.21
C LEU A 310 -27.26 -0.84 -32.61
N ARG A 311 -28.16 -0.47 -33.50
CA ARG A 311 -27.88 0.10 -34.82
C ARG A 311 -28.12 1.59 -34.82
N ALA A 312 -27.43 2.31 -35.70
CA ALA A 312 -27.51 3.76 -35.86
C ALA A 312 -28.85 4.25 -36.49
N ASN A 313 -29.90 3.43 -36.42
CA ASN A 313 -31.26 3.68 -36.89
C ASN A 313 -32.32 3.37 -35.81
N PHE A 314 -31.95 3.37 -34.54
CA PHE A 314 -32.79 3.09 -33.37
C PHE A 314 -33.26 1.63 -33.22
N MET A 315 -32.71 0.70 -34.00
CA MET A 315 -33.02 -0.72 -33.86
C MET A 315 -32.05 -1.42 -32.92
N HIS A 316 -32.53 -2.42 -32.19
CA HIS A 316 -31.67 -3.43 -31.57
C HIS A 316 -30.96 -4.27 -32.63
N GLN A 317 -29.75 -4.72 -32.32
CA GLN A 317 -29.11 -5.80 -33.07
C GLN A 317 -29.56 -7.14 -32.47
N PRO A 318 -30.35 -7.97 -33.21
CA PRO A 318 -30.87 -9.21 -32.67
C PRO A 318 -29.78 -10.28 -32.54
N GLY A 319 -30.01 -11.25 -31.64
CA GLY A 319 -29.19 -12.47 -31.54
C GLY A 319 -27.93 -12.36 -30.67
N ILE A 320 -27.73 -11.25 -29.98
CA ILE A 320 -26.63 -11.07 -29.02
C ILE A 320 -27.22 -11.09 -27.61
N GLN A 321 -26.92 -12.15 -26.85
CA GLN A 321 -27.44 -12.38 -25.50
C GLN A 321 -26.37 -13.09 -24.65
N GLY A 322 -26.52 -13.05 -23.33
CA GLY A 322 -25.67 -13.78 -22.39
C GLY A 322 -24.75 -12.87 -21.58
N GLU A 323 -23.91 -13.51 -20.76
CA GLU A 323 -22.98 -12.83 -19.86
C GLU A 323 -21.66 -12.52 -20.56
N ILE A 324 -21.21 -11.27 -20.45
CA ILE A 324 -19.87 -10.85 -20.82
C ILE A 324 -18.94 -11.17 -19.65
N LYS A 325 -17.99 -12.06 -19.91
CA LYS A 325 -16.89 -12.33 -18.97
C LYS A 325 -15.74 -11.40 -19.29
N LEU A 326 -15.53 -10.40 -18.43
CA LEU A 326 -14.34 -9.56 -18.52
C LEU A 326 -13.11 -10.41 -18.09
N PRO A 327 -11.96 -10.27 -18.76
CA PRO A 327 -10.76 -11.08 -18.49
C PRO A 327 -10.33 -11.11 -17.02
N ASP A 328 -10.63 -10.02 -16.29
CA ASP A 328 -10.19 -9.82 -14.90
C ASP A 328 -11.22 -10.23 -13.84
N ASN A 329 -12.35 -10.86 -14.20
CA ASN A 329 -13.21 -11.45 -13.16
C ASN A 329 -12.57 -12.70 -12.51
N ASP A 330 -11.46 -13.20 -13.07
CA ASP A 330 -10.66 -14.31 -12.53
C ASP A 330 -9.15 -13.96 -12.37
N GLU A 331 -8.69 -12.75 -12.73
CA GLU A 331 -7.28 -12.37 -12.55
C GLU A 331 -7.05 -11.60 -11.23
N PRO A 332 -6.11 -12.04 -10.40
CA PRO A 332 -5.83 -11.46 -9.09
C PRO A 332 -5.23 -10.06 -9.22
N THR A 333 -5.55 -9.15 -8.29
CA THR A 333 -4.96 -7.81 -8.24
C THR A 333 -3.44 -7.83 -8.02
N LEU A 334 -2.89 -8.90 -7.42
CA LEU A 334 -1.46 -9.17 -7.36
C LEU A 334 -1.14 -10.67 -7.23
N TYR A 335 0.08 -11.05 -7.59
CA TYR A 335 0.62 -12.40 -7.35
C TYR A 335 1.48 -12.40 -6.08
N ALA A 336 1.40 -13.45 -5.27
CA ALA A 336 2.18 -13.56 -4.04
C ALA A 336 3.04 -14.83 -4.04
N ILE A 337 4.32 -14.67 -3.71
CA ILE A 337 5.25 -15.77 -3.46
C ILE A 337 5.62 -15.69 -1.98
N VAL A 338 5.18 -16.67 -1.20
CA VAL A 338 5.56 -16.81 0.21
C VAL A 338 6.34 -18.10 0.35
N ASP A 339 7.64 -17.97 0.61
CA ASP A 339 8.60 -19.07 0.61
C ASP A 339 9.57 -18.90 1.79
N SER A 340 9.19 -19.45 2.95
CA SER A 340 9.99 -19.39 4.18
C SER A 340 10.34 -20.78 4.66
N ASP A 341 11.57 -20.97 5.15
CA ASP A 341 12.01 -22.27 5.70
C ASP A 341 11.33 -22.64 7.02
N VAL A 342 10.62 -21.68 7.63
CA VAL A 342 9.95 -21.83 8.91
C VAL A 342 8.43 -21.93 8.67
N PRO A 343 7.82 -23.13 8.80
CA PRO A 343 6.44 -23.37 8.36
C PRO A 343 5.39 -22.46 9.01
N TYR A 344 5.61 -22.06 10.27
CA TYR A 344 4.67 -21.17 10.94
C TYR A 344 4.79 -19.72 10.44
N VAL A 345 5.98 -19.26 10.06
CA VAL A 345 6.19 -17.89 9.54
C VAL A 345 5.46 -17.75 8.22
N GLN A 346 5.59 -18.76 7.36
CA GLN A 346 4.82 -18.89 6.14
C GLN A 346 3.31 -18.79 6.42
N SER A 347 2.79 -19.63 7.33
CA SER A 347 1.37 -19.63 7.70
C SER A 347 0.89 -18.27 8.22
N LEU A 348 1.66 -17.60 9.08
CA LEU A 348 1.29 -16.29 9.60
C LEU A 348 1.30 -15.19 8.52
N MET A 349 2.27 -15.22 7.60
CA MET A 349 2.32 -14.27 6.48
C MET A 349 1.16 -14.49 5.50
N GLU A 350 0.85 -15.73 5.14
CA GLU A 350 -0.31 -16.07 4.29
C GLU A 350 -1.63 -15.63 4.95
N GLN A 351 -1.78 -15.86 6.26
CA GLN A 351 -2.93 -15.37 7.02
C GLN A 351 -3.01 -13.84 7.05
N ALA A 352 -1.88 -13.14 7.22
CA ALA A 352 -1.83 -11.68 7.19
C ALA A 352 -2.26 -11.13 5.82
N LEU A 353 -1.76 -11.70 4.72
CA LEU A 353 -2.19 -11.37 3.36
C LEU A 353 -3.70 -11.59 3.20
N GLN A 354 -4.21 -12.74 3.63
CA GLN A 354 -5.63 -13.06 3.52
C GLN A 354 -6.52 -12.10 4.32
N ARG A 355 -6.15 -11.78 5.56
CA ARG A 355 -6.93 -10.88 6.45
C ARG A 355 -6.92 -9.44 5.97
N ARG A 356 -5.79 -8.97 5.41
CA ARG A 356 -5.62 -7.56 5.03
C ARG A 356 -6.02 -7.27 3.59
N LEU A 357 -5.71 -8.15 2.64
CA LEU A 357 -6.00 -7.94 1.22
C LEU A 357 -7.33 -8.58 0.79
N GLY A 358 -7.76 -9.68 1.42
CA GLY A 358 -8.91 -10.48 0.97
C GLY A 358 -8.50 -11.59 0.00
N LYS A 359 -9.31 -12.67 -0.04
CA LYS A 359 -8.97 -13.91 -0.76
C LYS A 359 -8.99 -13.76 -2.29
N ASP A 360 -9.79 -12.82 -2.79
CA ASP A 360 -9.98 -12.61 -4.24
C ASP A 360 -9.01 -11.56 -4.80
N CYS A 361 -8.22 -10.91 -3.94
CA CYS A 361 -7.31 -9.83 -4.31
C CYS A 361 -5.88 -10.30 -4.66
N TYR A 362 -5.54 -11.55 -4.39
CA TYR A 362 -4.22 -12.07 -4.75
C TYR A 362 -4.26 -13.55 -5.09
N LYS A 363 -3.28 -14.01 -5.89
CA LYS A 363 -3.07 -15.42 -6.19
C LYS A 363 -1.67 -15.85 -5.80
N THR A 364 -1.58 -16.94 -5.06
CA THR A 364 -0.29 -17.52 -4.70
C THR A 364 0.32 -18.24 -5.90
N VAL A 365 1.61 -18.00 -6.15
CA VAL A 365 2.43 -18.70 -7.14
C VAL A 365 3.71 -19.22 -6.50
N SER A 366 4.30 -20.26 -7.07
CA SER A 366 5.48 -20.92 -6.49
C SER A 366 6.79 -20.32 -7.02
N SER A 367 6.79 -19.82 -8.25
CA SER A 367 7.95 -19.19 -8.89
C SER A 367 7.54 -17.96 -9.71
N LEU A 368 8.50 -17.06 -9.96
CA LEU A 368 8.33 -15.95 -10.89
C LEU A 368 8.04 -16.42 -12.33
N SER A 369 8.45 -17.64 -12.68
CA SER A 369 8.13 -18.26 -13.98
C SER A 369 6.64 -18.57 -14.17
N ASP A 370 5.88 -18.63 -13.08
CA ASP A 370 4.44 -18.90 -13.09
C ASP A 370 3.61 -17.62 -13.30
N LEU A 371 4.27 -16.45 -13.35
CA LEU A 371 3.61 -15.17 -13.62
C LEU A 371 3.10 -15.13 -15.07
N PRO A 372 1.92 -14.53 -15.33
CA PRO A 372 1.37 -14.42 -16.68
C PRO A 372 2.22 -13.50 -17.57
N SER A 373 2.92 -12.54 -16.97
CA SER A 373 3.89 -11.67 -17.62
C SER A 373 4.99 -11.25 -16.63
N PRO A 374 6.22 -10.94 -17.09
CA PRO A 374 7.29 -10.44 -16.21
C PRO A 374 6.94 -9.13 -15.50
N SER A 375 6.06 -8.31 -16.09
CA SER A 375 5.58 -7.06 -15.50
C SER A 375 4.38 -7.22 -14.55
N ALA A 376 3.90 -8.45 -14.32
CA ALA A 376 2.77 -8.69 -13.43
C ALA A 376 3.09 -8.20 -12.00
N PRO A 377 2.13 -7.59 -11.28
CA PRO A 377 2.34 -7.18 -9.89
C PRO A 377 2.64 -8.40 -9.02
N VAL A 378 3.81 -8.46 -8.40
CA VAL A 378 4.26 -9.59 -7.59
C VAL A 378 4.85 -9.16 -6.26
N PHE A 379 4.32 -9.73 -5.18
CA PHE A 379 4.87 -9.67 -3.84
C PHE A 379 5.75 -10.89 -3.57
N GLN A 380 7.01 -10.67 -3.18
CA GLN A 380 7.97 -11.71 -2.84
C GLN A 380 8.31 -11.64 -1.36
N TYR A 381 7.84 -12.62 -0.58
CA TYR A 381 8.29 -12.88 0.78
C TYR A 381 9.10 -14.17 0.79
N ARG A 382 10.43 -14.05 0.73
CA ARG A 382 11.33 -15.21 0.62
C ARG A 382 12.54 -15.09 1.52
N GLU A 383 13.21 -16.21 1.74
CA GLU A 383 14.57 -16.21 2.29
C GLU A 383 15.54 -15.42 1.40
N TYR A 384 16.53 -14.79 2.02
CA TYR A 384 17.41 -13.84 1.34
C TYR A 384 18.10 -14.43 0.10
N GLU A 385 18.64 -15.66 0.20
CA GLU A 385 19.35 -16.34 -0.89
C GLU A 385 18.43 -16.79 -2.04
N ARG A 386 17.11 -16.81 -1.80
CA ARG A 386 16.10 -17.19 -2.80
C ARG A 386 15.37 -16.00 -3.42
N LEU A 387 15.63 -14.79 -2.95
CA LEU A 387 15.06 -13.58 -3.55
C LEU A 387 15.69 -13.33 -4.92
N ASP A 388 14.85 -13.09 -5.92
CA ASP A 388 15.30 -12.68 -7.24
C ASP A 388 15.44 -11.15 -7.28
N PHE A 389 16.60 -10.68 -6.83
CA PHE A 389 16.92 -9.26 -6.84
C PHE A 389 17.05 -8.70 -8.25
N GLU A 390 17.40 -9.51 -9.25
CA GLU A 390 17.48 -9.06 -10.64
C GLU A 390 16.08 -8.72 -11.16
N HIS A 391 15.09 -9.59 -10.94
CA HIS A 391 13.69 -9.32 -11.25
C HIS A 391 13.17 -8.09 -10.51
N ALA A 392 13.45 -7.97 -9.20
CA ALA A 392 13.04 -6.81 -8.42
C ALA A 392 13.65 -5.49 -8.95
N MET A 393 14.89 -5.52 -9.44
CA MET A 393 15.54 -4.34 -10.03
C MET A 393 15.00 -4.00 -11.43
N MET A 394 14.69 -5.00 -12.26
CA MET A 394 14.13 -4.77 -13.60
C MET A 394 12.66 -4.32 -13.57
N HIS A 395 11.91 -4.73 -12.55
CA HIS A 395 10.47 -4.48 -12.40
C HIS A 395 10.16 -3.65 -11.15
N SER A 396 10.83 -2.51 -10.99
CA SER A 396 10.78 -1.71 -9.77
C SER A 396 9.39 -1.16 -9.41
N SER A 397 8.47 -1.02 -10.36
CA SER A 397 7.10 -0.55 -10.10
C SER A 397 6.09 -1.66 -9.83
N SER A 398 6.46 -2.93 -10.07
CA SER A 398 5.52 -4.07 -9.99
C SER A 398 6.01 -5.23 -9.13
N SER A 399 7.30 -5.27 -8.75
CA SER A 399 7.87 -6.35 -7.93
C SER A 399 8.32 -5.82 -6.56
N LEU A 400 7.67 -6.24 -5.49
CA LEU A 400 8.02 -5.87 -4.10
C LEU A 400 8.75 -7.02 -3.39
N ALA A 401 9.94 -6.76 -2.84
CA ALA A 401 10.75 -7.75 -2.11
C ALA A 401 10.83 -7.47 -0.59
N ASN A 402 10.94 -8.53 0.23
CA ASN A 402 11.04 -8.44 1.69
C ASN A 402 12.46 -8.28 2.26
N ALA A 403 13.45 -7.89 1.43
CA ALA A 403 14.78 -7.51 1.91
C ALA A 403 15.47 -6.48 1.00
N TYR A 404 16.38 -5.70 1.58
CA TYR A 404 17.33 -4.88 0.81
C TYR A 404 18.56 -5.69 0.40
N ILE A 405 19.11 -5.39 -0.78
CA ILE A 405 20.30 -6.08 -1.31
C ILE A 405 21.52 -5.82 -0.41
N ILE A 406 21.88 -4.55 -0.20
CA ILE A 406 23.08 -4.18 0.56
C ILE A 406 22.66 -3.56 1.87
N ARG A 407 22.91 -4.26 2.98
CA ARG A 407 22.52 -3.83 4.34
C ARG A 407 23.51 -4.15 5.45
N LYS A 408 24.74 -4.53 5.06
CA LYS A 408 25.80 -4.92 6.00
C LYS A 408 26.17 -3.83 7.00
N ALA A 409 25.91 -2.55 6.69
CA ALA A 409 26.11 -1.42 7.62
C ALA A 409 25.35 -1.60 8.95
N LEU A 410 24.19 -2.26 8.92
CA LEU A 410 23.32 -2.46 10.07
C LEU A 410 23.52 -3.83 10.71
N ILE A 411 23.56 -4.88 9.88
CA ILE A 411 23.40 -6.26 10.37
C ILE A 411 24.70 -6.96 10.79
N ARG A 412 25.86 -6.34 10.52
CA ARG A 412 27.17 -6.88 10.90
C ARG A 412 27.75 -6.01 11.99
N LYS A 413 28.08 -6.60 13.14
CA LYS A 413 28.47 -5.87 14.36
C LYS A 413 29.62 -4.87 14.15
N HIS A 414 30.68 -5.27 13.44
CA HIS A 414 31.81 -4.38 13.15
C HIS A 414 31.39 -3.19 12.27
N TYR A 415 30.62 -3.43 11.20
CA TYR A 415 30.09 -2.36 10.35
C TYR A 415 29.11 -1.46 11.11
N LEU A 416 28.28 -2.01 12.01
CA LEU A 416 27.38 -1.24 12.86
C LEU A 416 28.15 -0.30 13.79
N SER A 417 29.18 -0.82 14.47
CA SER A 417 30.08 -0.03 15.33
C SER A 417 30.74 1.11 14.53
N ASN A 418 31.29 0.81 13.36
CA ASN A 418 31.91 1.78 12.47
C ASN A 418 30.91 2.83 11.94
N THR A 419 29.68 2.41 11.63
CA THR A 419 28.60 3.31 11.17
C THR A 419 28.28 4.33 12.26
N ILE A 420 28.11 3.87 13.50
CA ILE A 420 27.79 4.73 14.65
C ILE A 420 28.97 5.65 15.00
N SER A 421 30.20 5.12 15.03
CA SER A 421 31.41 5.91 15.33
C SER A 421 31.63 7.06 14.34
N ASN A 422 31.52 6.75 13.04
CA ASN A 422 31.62 7.76 11.98
C ASN A 422 30.51 8.82 12.07
N TRP A 423 29.31 8.43 12.49
CA TRP A 423 28.20 9.35 12.66
C TRP A 423 28.36 10.27 13.86
N VAL A 424 28.69 9.71 15.03
CA VAL A 424 28.89 10.47 16.28
C VAL A 424 30.07 11.43 16.16
N THR A 425 31.13 11.05 15.45
CA THR A 425 32.27 11.95 15.16
C THR A 425 31.83 13.20 14.39
N LYS A 426 30.87 13.06 13.47
CA LYS A 426 30.30 14.18 12.69
C LYS A 426 29.17 14.91 13.41
N HIS A 427 28.49 14.24 14.33
CA HIS A 427 27.35 14.74 15.09
C HIS A 427 27.57 14.47 16.59
N PRO A 428 28.38 15.29 17.28
CA PRO A 428 28.73 15.04 18.69
C PRO A 428 27.54 15.05 19.65
N ASP A 429 26.45 15.74 19.28
CA ASP A 429 25.22 15.81 20.07
C ASP A 429 24.24 14.64 19.81
N SER A 430 24.63 13.69 18.95
CA SER A 430 23.85 12.49 18.60
C SER A 430 23.45 11.67 19.82
N ILE A 431 22.23 11.11 19.82
CA ILE A 431 21.79 10.22 20.90
C ILE A 431 22.61 8.92 20.92
N LEU A 432 23.15 8.52 19.77
CA LEU A 432 23.90 7.27 19.61
C LEU A 432 25.14 7.22 20.50
N GLY A 433 25.80 8.36 20.72
CA GLY A 433 26.98 8.45 21.59
C GLY A 433 26.67 8.13 23.07
N LYS A 434 25.40 8.16 23.49
CA LYS A 434 24.95 7.86 24.85
C LYS A 434 24.17 6.55 24.96
N HIS A 435 23.89 5.90 23.83
CA HIS A 435 23.01 4.73 23.74
C HIS A 435 23.63 3.56 22.97
N PHE A 436 24.92 3.65 22.65
CA PHE A 436 25.69 2.55 22.07
C PHE A 436 27.04 2.45 22.77
N LYS A 437 27.45 1.23 23.12
CA LYS A 437 28.81 0.95 23.62
C LYS A 437 29.67 0.54 22.44
N PHE A 438 30.62 1.41 22.08
CA PHE A 438 31.55 1.18 20.98
C PHE A 438 32.29 -0.14 21.17
N ALA A 439 32.31 -0.95 20.11
CA ALA A 439 32.98 -2.22 20.10
C ALA A 439 34.21 -2.13 19.19
N PHE A 440 35.29 -2.79 19.58
CA PHE A 440 36.56 -2.82 18.87
C PHE A 440 36.77 -4.21 18.30
N ASP A 441 37.00 -4.27 16.99
CA ASP A 441 37.44 -5.47 16.32
C ASP A 441 38.97 -5.52 16.25
N PHE A 442 39.51 -6.72 16.40
CA PHE A 442 40.91 -7.01 16.18
C PHE A 442 41.08 -8.42 15.62
N GLU A 443 42.18 -8.62 14.91
CA GLU A 443 42.56 -9.92 14.36
C GLU A 443 43.61 -10.57 15.25
N LEU A 444 43.45 -11.87 15.52
CA LEU A 444 44.40 -12.63 16.30
C LEU A 444 44.57 -14.03 15.69
N ASP A 445 45.80 -14.35 15.28
CA ASP A 445 46.13 -15.68 14.74
C ASP A 445 46.52 -16.66 15.86
N TYR A 446 47.31 -16.22 16.84
CA TYR A 446 47.73 -17.01 18.01
C TYR A 446 47.78 -16.13 19.26
N ALA A 447 47.55 -16.73 20.44
CA ALA A 447 47.54 -16.07 21.75
C ALA A 447 48.86 -15.34 22.06
N GLU A 448 50.00 -15.85 21.56
CA GLU A 448 51.31 -15.21 21.71
C GLU A 448 51.41 -13.83 21.04
N PHE A 449 50.56 -13.54 20.05
CA PHE A 449 50.51 -12.25 19.34
C PHE A 449 49.44 -11.29 19.90
N LEU A 450 48.84 -11.60 21.06
CA LEU A 450 47.80 -10.74 21.64
C LEU A 450 48.29 -9.31 21.88
N ASP A 451 49.54 -9.16 22.30
CA ASP A 451 50.14 -7.85 22.56
C ASP A 451 50.19 -6.98 21.29
N ASP A 452 50.48 -7.60 20.14
CA ASP A 452 50.53 -6.93 18.83
C ASP A 452 49.11 -6.58 18.36
N ALA A 453 48.13 -7.48 18.53
CA ALA A 453 46.73 -7.22 18.20
C ALA A 453 46.12 -6.09 19.06
N LEU A 454 46.48 -6.01 20.35
CA LEU A 454 46.06 -4.93 21.25
C LEU A 454 46.71 -3.57 20.90
N LEU A 455 47.79 -3.53 20.11
CA LEU A 455 48.29 -2.25 19.57
C LEU A 455 47.29 -1.63 18.58
N GLU A 456 46.56 -2.46 17.85
CA GLU A 456 45.54 -2.02 16.90
C GLU A 456 44.25 -1.57 17.62
N ALA A 457 43.92 -2.21 18.75
CA ALA A 457 42.79 -1.87 19.62
C ALA A 457 43.20 -0.94 20.79
N TYR A 458 43.73 0.25 20.46
CA TYR A 458 44.29 1.20 21.44
C TYR A 458 43.35 1.52 22.63
N GLU A 459 42.06 1.76 22.37
CA GLU A 459 41.09 2.11 23.43
C GLU A 459 40.81 0.96 24.40
N LEU A 460 40.79 -0.29 23.89
CA LEU A 460 40.69 -1.49 24.73
C LEU A 460 41.92 -1.60 25.63
N ARG A 461 43.12 -1.44 25.05
CA ARG A 461 44.38 -1.50 25.79
C ARG A 461 44.45 -0.42 26.88
N ASP A 462 44.05 0.81 26.58
CA ASP A 462 44.02 1.91 27.55
C ASP A 462 43.06 1.62 28.71
N SER A 463 41.87 1.08 28.44
CA SER A 463 40.91 0.67 29.48
C SER A 463 41.49 -0.45 30.37
N LEU A 464 42.07 -1.49 29.77
CA LEU A 464 42.71 -2.59 30.51
C LEU A 464 43.91 -2.11 31.35
N GLN A 465 44.64 -1.09 30.88
CA GLN A 465 45.75 -0.51 31.63
C GLN A 465 45.27 0.33 32.82
N GLN A 466 44.19 1.11 32.65
CA GLN A 466 43.55 1.86 33.75
C GLN A 466 42.99 0.92 34.82
N ASN A 467 42.40 -0.21 34.42
CA ASN A 467 41.90 -1.23 35.34
C ASN A 467 42.97 -1.79 36.30
N LYS A 468 44.27 -1.72 35.96
CA LYS A 468 45.38 -2.16 36.84
C LYS A 468 45.49 -1.30 38.11
N GLU A 469 45.03 -0.04 38.06
CA GLU A 469 45.09 0.91 39.18
C GLU A 469 43.77 1.00 39.97
N LEU A 470 42.71 0.38 39.49
CA LEU A 470 41.36 0.44 40.07
C LEU A 470 41.05 -0.76 40.99
N PRO A 471 40.28 -0.57 42.07
CA PRO A 471 39.70 -1.67 42.85
C PRO A 471 38.79 -2.57 41.99
N GLU A 472 38.67 -3.87 42.31
CA GLU A 472 37.87 -4.85 41.53
C GLU A 472 36.43 -4.39 41.22
N HIS A 473 35.78 -3.69 42.14
CA HIS A 473 34.40 -3.21 41.98
C HIS A 473 34.28 -1.96 41.10
N GLU A 474 35.39 -1.30 40.76
CA GLU A 474 35.44 -0.11 39.89
C GLU A 474 36.03 -0.44 38.50
N LYS A 475 36.51 -1.67 38.28
CA LYS A 475 37.07 -2.08 37.00
C LYS A 475 36.01 -2.13 35.91
N GLU A 476 36.37 -1.64 34.73
CA GLU A 476 35.52 -1.76 33.53
C GLU A 476 35.60 -3.19 32.99
N TRP A 477 34.46 -3.84 32.83
CA TRP A 477 34.37 -5.17 32.26
C TRP A 477 34.10 -5.12 30.76
N TRP A 478 34.65 -6.10 30.04
CA TRP A 478 34.53 -6.25 28.61
C TRP A 478 33.95 -7.62 28.28
N ILE A 479 33.19 -7.69 27.19
CA ILE A 479 32.66 -8.93 26.62
C ILE A 479 33.33 -9.20 25.28
N LEU A 480 34.06 -10.31 25.21
CA LEU A 480 34.68 -10.82 23.99
C LEU A 480 33.65 -11.65 23.22
N LYS A 481 33.48 -11.37 21.94
CA LYS A 481 32.64 -12.16 21.03
C LYS A 481 33.45 -12.60 19.80
N PRO A 482 33.51 -13.89 19.46
CA PRO A 482 34.12 -14.34 18.21
C PRO A 482 33.29 -13.87 17.00
N GLY A 483 33.96 -13.47 15.92
CA GLY A 483 33.33 -12.88 14.74
C GLY A 483 32.49 -13.85 13.90
N MET A 484 32.73 -15.16 14.00
CA MET A 484 31.99 -16.21 13.27
C MET A 484 31.45 -17.34 14.18
N SER A 485 31.25 -17.08 15.47
CA SER A 485 30.61 -18.07 16.35
C SER A 485 29.08 -17.96 16.29
N ASP A 486 28.42 -19.07 15.97
CA ASP A 486 26.96 -19.15 16.05
C ASP A 486 26.48 -19.29 17.51
N ARG A 487 25.24 -18.84 17.76
CA ARG A 487 24.48 -19.06 19.01
C ARG A 487 25.13 -18.54 20.30
N GLY A 488 26.18 -17.74 20.22
CA GLY A 488 26.88 -17.16 21.38
C GLY A 488 27.92 -18.09 22.01
N GLN A 489 28.35 -19.14 21.30
CA GLN A 489 29.52 -19.94 21.70
C GLN A 489 30.79 -19.08 21.68
N GLY A 490 31.73 -19.33 22.60
CA GLY A 490 33.00 -18.58 22.68
C GLY A 490 32.89 -17.15 23.20
N ILE A 491 31.72 -16.72 23.68
CA ILE A 491 31.63 -15.45 24.39
C ILE A 491 32.33 -15.59 25.74
N ARG A 492 33.12 -14.60 26.16
CA ARG A 492 33.79 -14.57 27.47
C ARG A 492 33.76 -13.16 28.05
N LEU A 493 33.80 -13.04 29.38
CA LEU A 493 33.95 -11.77 30.07
C LEU A 493 35.38 -11.63 30.59
N PHE A 494 35.93 -10.43 30.54
CA PHE A 494 37.28 -10.14 31.03
C PHE A 494 37.38 -8.69 31.49
N ASN A 495 38.30 -8.40 32.39
CA ASN A 495 38.61 -7.05 32.85
C ASN A 495 40.13 -6.75 32.88
N SER A 496 40.96 -7.72 32.50
CA SER A 496 42.42 -7.59 32.47
C SER A 496 43.00 -8.25 31.22
N GLU A 497 44.19 -7.80 30.85
CA GLU A 497 45.00 -8.34 29.76
C GLU A 497 45.39 -9.80 30.01
N ASP A 498 45.73 -10.15 31.26
CA ASP A 498 46.08 -11.52 31.65
C ASP A 498 44.88 -12.48 31.48
N GLN A 499 43.68 -12.08 31.92
CA GLN A 499 42.46 -12.87 31.69
C GLN A 499 42.14 -13.04 30.20
N LEU A 500 42.35 -11.98 29.40
CA LEU A 500 42.13 -12.06 27.96
C LEU A 500 43.11 -13.05 27.31
N ARG A 501 44.36 -13.06 27.76
CA ARG A 501 45.37 -14.03 27.32
C ARG A 501 45.01 -15.45 27.73
N GLU A 502 44.60 -15.66 28.97
CA GLU A 502 44.14 -16.97 29.47
C GLU A 502 42.97 -17.52 28.63
N ILE A 503 42.02 -16.67 28.23
CA ILE A 503 40.91 -17.07 27.35
C ILE A 503 41.42 -17.59 25.99
N PHE A 504 42.39 -16.92 25.39
CA PHE A 504 42.94 -17.35 24.10
C PHE A 504 43.83 -18.58 24.23
N GLU A 505 44.62 -18.69 25.30
CA GLU A 505 45.42 -19.89 25.61
C GLU A 505 44.53 -21.12 25.87
N GLU A 506 43.40 -20.96 26.57
CA GLU A 506 42.39 -22.03 26.78
C GLU A 506 41.91 -22.58 25.44
N TRP A 507 41.57 -21.71 24.49
CA TRP A 507 41.09 -22.14 23.19
C TRP A 507 42.16 -22.82 22.33
N GLU A 508 43.42 -22.39 22.41
CA GLU A 508 44.53 -23.07 21.72
C GLU A 508 44.83 -24.47 22.28
N ILE A 509 44.72 -24.65 23.60
CA ILE A 509 44.93 -25.95 24.24
C ILE A 509 43.85 -26.94 23.78
N ASP A 510 42.58 -26.52 23.76
CA ASP A 510 41.45 -27.32 23.27
C ASP A 510 41.65 -27.78 21.81
N GLU A 511 42.36 -27.03 20.96
CA GLU A 511 42.71 -27.47 19.59
C GLU A 511 43.77 -28.57 19.56
N SER A 512 44.79 -28.47 20.42
CA SER A 512 45.92 -29.41 20.43
C SER A 512 45.53 -30.82 20.91
N ASP A 513 44.48 -30.93 21.72
CA ASP A 513 43.89 -32.21 22.16
C ASP A 513 43.02 -32.86 21.08
N ILE A 514 42.52 -32.11 20.10
CA ILE A 514 41.78 -32.65 18.94
C ILE A 514 42.76 -33.28 17.93
N ASP A 515 43.95 -32.70 17.76
CA ASP A 515 44.92 -33.16 16.76
C ASP A 515 45.85 -34.30 17.25
N SER A 516 45.80 -34.65 18.55
CA SER A 516 46.66 -35.67 19.17
C SER A 516 45.95 -37.01 19.51
N GLY A 517 44.73 -37.23 19.01
CA GLY A 517 43.85 -38.35 19.36
C GLY A 517 43.57 -39.43 18.28
N SER A 518 44.59 -40.18 17.87
CA SER A 518 44.52 -41.57 17.33
C SER A 518 43.94 -41.85 15.93
N GLU A 519 44.79 -42.45 15.08
CA GLU A 519 44.41 -43.35 13.98
C GLU A 519 43.52 -44.50 14.50
N ARG A 520 42.19 -44.43 14.35
CA ARG A 520 41.32 -45.62 14.40
C ARG A 520 40.17 -45.56 13.39
N ALA A 521 40.26 -46.53 12.49
CA ALA A 521 39.28 -47.17 11.62
C ALA A 521 37.84 -46.62 11.56
N GLU A 522 37.38 -46.46 10.32
CA GLU A 522 35.99 -46.49 9.88
C GLU A 522 35.19 -47.59 10.61
N GLU A 523 34.15 -47.23 11.35
CA GLU A 523 32.95 -48.06 11.53
C GLU A 523 31.79 -47.21 12.08
N ASP A 524 30.67 -47.24 11.37
CA ASP A 524 29.35 -46.73 11.78
C ASP A 524 28.95 -47.28 13.17
N THR A 525 28.36 -46.44 14.04
CA THR A 525 27.05 -46.68 14.69
C THR A 525 26.65 -45.56 15.66
N ASP A 526 25.33 -45.32 15.68
CA ASP A 526 24.57 -44.40 16.52
C ASP A 526 24.74 -44.56 18.05
N ASP A 527 24.41 -43.47 18.74
CA ASP A 527 24.02 -43.31 20.15
C ASP A 527 25.07 -43.60 21.24
N HIS A 528 25.59 -42.52 21.85
CA HIS A 528 25.32 -42.23 23.27
C HIS A 528 25.80 -40.83 23.70
N SER A 529 24.91 -40.17 24.44
CA SER A 529 25.10 -39.02 25.35
C SER A 529 26.49 -38.93 26.01
N GLY A 530 27.22 -37.86 25.69
CA GLY A 530 28.44 -37.45 26.37
C GLY A 530 28.61 -35.93 26.24
N ASP A 531 28.88 -35.30 27.39
CA ASP A 531 29.11 -33.88 27.63
C ASP A 531 30.12 -33.27 26.64
N TYR A 532 29.63 -32.53 25.64
CA TYR A 532 30.51 -31.80 24.70
C TYR A 532 30.92 -30.48 25.35
N GLY A 533 32.17 -30.44 25.81
CA GLY A 533 32.85 -29.24 26.24
C GLY A 533 32.79 -28.12 25.19
N THR A 534 32.80 -26.90 25.69
CA THR A 534 32.73 -25.62 24.96
C THR A 534 34.00 -25.31 24.13
N GLY A 535 34.51 -26.29 23.38
CA GLY A 535 35.71 -26.12 22.55
C GLY A 535 35.41 -25.27 21.33
N VAL A 536 35.99 -24.07 21.30
CA VAL A 536 35.95 -23.14 20.16
C VAL A 536 37.28 -23.29 19.42
N VAL A 537 37.23 -23.76 18.17
CA VAL A 537 38.42 -24.01 17.34
C VAL A 537 38.98 -22.66 16.84
N THR A 538 40.01 -22.14 17.51
CA THR A 538 40.67 -20.84 17.26
C THR A 538 41.25 -20.68 15.85
N SER A 539 41.77 -21.73 15.24
CA SER A 539 42.34 -21.74 13.88
C SER A 539 41.34 -21.33 12.78
N GLN A 540 40.03 -21.37 13.05
CA GLN A 540 38.97 -20.93 12.14
C GLN A 540 38.42 -19.53 12.47
N LEU A 541 38.73 -18.97 13.63
CA LEU A 541 38.20 -17.71 14.14
C LEU A 541 39.32 -16.69 14.31
N ARG A 542 39.61 -15.92 13.25
CA ARG A 542 40.65 -14.88 13.29
C ARG A 542 40.18 -13.51 13.74
N HIS A 543 38.86 -13.26 13.71
CA HIS A 543 38.29 -11.96 14.04
C HIS A 543 37.55 -12.01 15.37
N PHE A 544 37.87 -11.09 16.27
CA PHE A 544 37.21 -10.95 17.56
C PHE A 544 36.66 -9.54 17.74
N ILE A 545 35.60 -9.41 18.53
CA ILE A 545 35.00 -8.13 18.89
C ILE A 545 34.95 -8.02 20.41
N ALA A 546 35.68 -7.06 20.97
CA ALA A 546 35.55 -6.67 22.36
C ALA A 546 34.57 -5.49 22.49
N GLN A 547 33.60 -5.61 23.39
CA GLN A 547 32.64 -4.53 23.68
C GLN A 547 32.57 -4.28 25.18
N PRO A 548 32.41 -3.02 25.65
CA PRO A 548 32.18 -2.76 27.06
C PRO A 548 30.94 -3.51 27.54
N TYR A 549 31.09 -4.25 28.63
CA TYR A 549 30.02 -4.97 29.25
C TYR A 549 29.16 -4.00 30.08
N ILE A 550 27.85 -4.03 29.87
CA ILE A 550 26.92 -3.13 30.56
C ILE A 550 26.60 -3.70 31.93
N ASP A 551 27.17 -3.09 32.96
CA ASP A 551 26.95 -3.41 34.37
C ASP A 551 26.66 -2.12 35.18
N PRO A 552 25.69 -2.13 36.11
CA PRO A 552 24.68 -3.18 36.32
C PRO A 552 23.46 -3.02 35.38
N PRO A 553 22.89 -4.13 34.88
CA PRO A 553 21.66 -4.11 34.08
C PRO A 553 20.43 -3.80 34.94
N LEU A 554 19.30 -3.46 34.30
CA LEU A 554 18.01 -3.34 34.97
C LEU A 554 17.55 -4.72 35.46
N LEU A 555 17.31 -4.87 36.76
CA LEU A 555 16.85 -6.11 37.38
C LEU A 555 15.41 -5.94 37.87
N LEU A 556 14.58 -6.96 37.59
CA LEU A 556 13.16 -6.95 37.94
C LEU A 556 12.86 -7.95 39.06
N PRO A 557 12.26 -7.50 40.19
CA PRO A 557 11.90 -8.38 41.30
C PRO A 557 10.93 -9.50 40.89
N SER A 558 9.95 -9.22 40.02
CA SER A 558 8.98 -10.22 39.53
C SER A 558 9.58 -11.34 38.68
N SER A 559 10.85 -11.19 38.29
CA SER A 559 11.55 -12.09 37.37
C SER A 559 12.81 -12.68 38.00
N SER A 560 12.85 -12.74 39.35
CA SER A 560 13.97 -13.26 40.15
C SER A 560 15.29 -12.54 39.90
N ASN A 561 15.25 -11.23 39.61
CA ASN A 561 16.43 -10.41 39.34
C ASN A 561 17.35 -11.00 38.26
N ARG A 562 16.75 -11.61 37.22
CA ARG A 562 17.48 -12.13 36.06
C ARG A 562 17.75 -10.99 35.07
N LYS A 563 18.93 -11.00 34.45
CA LYS A 563 19.27 -10.09 33.34
C LYS A 563 18.32 -10.35 32.16
N PHE A 564 17.95 -9.32 31.42
CA PHE A 564 17.14 -9.47 30.20
C PHE A 564 17.53 -8.45 29.13
N HIS A 565 17.36 -8.81 27.85
CA HIS A 565 17.41 -7.86 26.75
C HIS A 565 16.00 -7.67 26.17
N ILE A 566 15.79 -6.55 25.48
CA ILE A 566 14.56 -6.21 24.77
C ILE A 566 14.80 -6.48 23.29
N ARG A 567 14.01 -7.39 22.72
CA ARG A 567 13.87 -7.56 21.27
C ARG A 567 12.73 -6.68 20.78
N THR A 568 13.06 -5.72 19.92
CA THR A 568 12.07 -4.93 19.17
C THR A 568 12.11 -5.30 17.69
N TYR A 569 10.96 -5.24 17.03
CA TYR A 569 10.88 -5.45 15.58
C TYR A 569 10.80 -4.10 14.88
N VAL A 570 11.60 -3.92 13.84
CA VAL A 570 11.69 -2.68 13.07
C VAL A 570 11.41 -2.98 11.61
N LEU A 571 10.47 -2.25 11.02
CA LEU A 571 10.11 -2.35 9.61
C LEU A 571 10.72 -1.15 8.87
N ALA A 572 11.58 -1.42 7.89
CA ALA A 572 12.10 -0.40 6.98
C ALA A 572 11.47 -0.56 5.60
N VAL A 573 10.84 0.49 5.05
CA VAL A 573 10.08 0.45 3.79
C VAL A 573 10.63 1.47 2.79
N GLY A 574 10.86 1.02 1.55
CA GLY A 574 11.20 1.87 0.42
C GLY A 574 12.53 2.62 0.58
N SER A 575 12.54 3.93 0.31
CA SER A 575 13.75 4.76 0.24
C SER A 575 13.65 6.09 1.02
N LEU A 576 13.54 6.15 2.35
CA LEU A 576 13.56 5.13 3.41
C LEU A 576 12.59 5.62 4.50
N LYS A 577 11.58 4.81 4.82
CA LYS A 577 10.73 5.00 6.01
C LYS A 577 11.02 3.91 7.02
N VAL A 578 11.17 4.26 8.29
CA VAL A 578 11.52 3.32 9.37
C VAL A 578 10.45 3.37 10.43
N TYR A 579 9.94 2.21 10.81
CA TYR A 579 8.86 2.04 11.77
C TYR A 579 9.31 1.11 12.88
N VAL A 580 9.11 1.51 14.14
CA VAL A 580 9.34 0.65 15.31
C VAL A 580 8.01 0.04 15.74
N PHE A 581 7.99 -1.29 15.88
CA PHE A 581 6.84 -2.02 16.36
C PHE A 581 6.71 -1.91 17.87
N LYS A 582 5.51 -1.54 18.33
CA LYS A 582 5.25 -1.27 19.73
C LYS A 582 5.33 -2.52 20.59
N GLU A 583 4.84 -3.68 20.13
CA GLU A 583 4.88 -4.91 20.93
C GLU A 583 6.30 -5.50 20.97
N MET A 584 7.05 -5.17 22.01
CA MET A 584 8.42 -5.64 22.24
C MET A 584 8.46 -6.84 23.20
N LEU A 585 9.50 -7.67 23.07
CA LEU A 585 9.72 -8.84 23.90
C LEU A 585 10.89 -8.59 24.86
N ALA A 586 10.78 -9.08 26.08
CA ALA A 586 11.85 -9.14 27.06
C ALA A 586 12.30 -10.59 27.23
N LEU A 587 13.56 -10.86 26.91
CA LEU A 587 14.18 -12.19 26.91
C LEU A 587 15.14 -12.28 28.10
N PHE A 588 14.81 -13.11 29.07
CA PHE A 588 15.52 -13.25 30.33
C PHE A 588 16.61 -14.33 30.25
N ALA A 589 17.72 -14.10 30.95
CA ALA A 589 18.76 -15.09 31.21
C ALA A 589 18.22 -16.26 32.03
N ALA A 590 18.94 -17.39 32.03
CA ALA A 590 18.50 -18.59 32.74
C ALA A 590 18.56 -18.41 34.26
N LYS A 591 19.64 -17.79 34.75
CA LYS A 591 19.96 -17.66 36.18
C LYS A 591 19.85 -16.20 36.67
N PRO A 592 19.60 -15.96 37.98
CA PRO A 592 19.66 -14.63 38.59
C PRO A 592 20.99 -13.94 38.32
N TYR A 593 20.95 -12.62 38.17
CA TYR A 593 22.14 -11.84 37.86
C TYR A 593 23.08 -11.76 39.07
N CYS A 594 24.37 -11.92 38.81
CA CYS A 594 25.46 -11.58 39.73
C CYS A 594 26.42 -10.64 38.98
N PRO A 595 26.92 -9.55 39.59
CA PRO A 595 27.97 -8.73 39.00
C PRO A 595 29.23 -9.58 38.73
N PRO A 596 29.93 -9.37 37.60
CA PRO A 596 31.16 -10.12 37.31
C PRO A 596 32.26 -9.98 38.38
N SER A 597 32.27 -8.86 39.13
CA SER A 597 33.22 -8.62 40.22
C SER A 597 32.96 -9.46 41.48
N GLU A 598 31.75 -10.00 41.65
CA GLU A 598 31.32 -10.75 42.85
C GLU A 598 31.14 -12.25 42.55
N ASP A 599 31.43 -12.68 41.32
CA ASP A 599 31.26 -14.07 40.89
C ASP A 599 32.50 -14.90 41.26
N GLU A 600 32.51 -15.44 42.49
CA GLU A 600 33.59 -16.32 43.00
C GLU A 600 33.62 -17.70 42.30
N ASP A 601 32.49 -18.14 41.74
CA ASP A 601 32.32 -19.43 41.06
C ASP A 601 32.53 -19.28 39.55
N GLN A 602 33.78 -19.05 39.13
CA GLN A 602 34.29 -19.10 37.75
C GLN A 602 33.45 -18.33 36.70
N ILE A 603 34.10 -17.36 36.04
CA ILE A 603 33.64 -16.62 34.84
C ILE A 603 33.21 -17.54 33.65
N THR A 604 33.24 -18.87 33.82
CA THR A 604 32.81 -19.92 32.89
C THR A 604 31.29 -20.09 32.82
N ASP A 605 30.50 -19.84 33.89
CA ASP A 605 29.03 -19.99 33.86
C ASP A 605 28.30 -18.75 33.32
N LEU A 606 28.35 -18.58 32.00
CA LEU A 606 27.76 -17.45 31.28
C LEU A 606 26.22 -17.43 31.27
N ALA A 607 25.55 -18.43 31.84
CA ALA A 607 24.09 -18.57 31.82
C ALA A 607 23.34 -17.46 32.57
N ARG A 608 24.03 -16.68 33.42
CA ARG A 608 23.50 -15.47 34.10
C ARG A 608 23.75 -14.17 33.33
N HIS A 609 24.74 -14.17 32.42
CA HIS A 609 25.18 -12.99 31.67
C HIS A 609 24.65 -12.96 30.23
N LEU A 610 24.33 -14.12 29.66
CA LEU A 610 23.77 -14.29 28.33
C LEU A 610 22.26 -14.54 28.39
N THR A 611 21.54 -13.84 27.53
CA THR A 611 20.07 -13.83 27.48
C THR A 611 19.53 -14.57 26.24
N ASN A 612 20.41 -15.20 25.47
CA ASN A 612 20.03 -16.01 24.31
C ASN A 612 19.30 -17.27 24.76
N THR A 613 18.17 -17.57 24.13
CA THR A 613 17.30 -18.71 24.44
C THR A 613 17.96 -20.07 24.16
N CYS A 614 18.97 -20.13 23.28
CA CYS A 614 19.66 -21.37 22.92
C CYS A 614 20.50 -21.99 24.05
N PHE A 615 20.91 -21.22 25.05
CA PHE A 615 21.69 -21.70 26.21
C PHE A 615 20.82 -22.16 27.39
N GLN A 616 19.51 -22.18 27.22
CA GLN A 616 18.57 -22.59 28.26
C GLN A 616 18.30 -24.09 28.10
N GLU A 617 18.49 -24.88 29.17
CA GLU A 617 18.24 -26.33 29.17
C GLU A 617 16.88 -26.65 28.52
N GLY A 618 16.92 -27.37 27.39
CA GLY A 618 15.73 -27.84 26.67
C GLY A 618 15.45 -27.20 25.31
N GLY A 619 16.23 -26.20 24.85
CA GLY A 619 16.15 -25.66 23.47
C GLY A 619 14.80 -25.03 23.07
N SER A 620 13.85 -24.97 23.98
CA SER A 620 12.56 -24.30 23.87
C SER A 620 12.45 -23.29 24.99
N ALA A 621 11.84 -22.14 24.71
CA ALA A 621 11.62 -21.10 25.72
C ALA A 621 10.79 -21.70 26.88
N ASN A 622 11.44 -22.03 27.99
CA ASN A 622 10.77 -22.49 29.21
C ASN A 622 9.73 -21.45 29.64
N GLU A 623 8.58 -21.89 30.19
CA GLU A 623 7.52 -21.02 30.71
C GLU A 623 8.13 -19.89 31.58
N GLY A 624 8.05 -18.64 31.09
CA GLY A 624 8.52 -17.46 31.82
C GLY A 624 9.92 -16.93 31.49
N THR A 625 10.58 -17.42 30.43
CA THR A 625 11.86 -16.87 29.91
C THR A 625 11.66 -15.70 28.93
N VAL A 626 10.50 -15.64 28.27
CA VAL A 626 10.12 -14.56 27.35
C VAL A 626 8.83 -13.93 27.83
N ARG A 627 8.78 -12.60 27.94
CA ARG A 627 7.59 -11.85 28.36
C ARG A 627 7.38 -10.65 27.45
N ARG A 628 6.14 -10.16 27.36
CA ARG A 628 5.90 -8.87 26.69
C ARG A 628 6.45 -7.73 27.54
N PHE A 629 7.21 -6.83 26.92
CA PHE A 629 7.81 -5.68 27.59
C PHE A 629 6.77 -4.84 28.36
N TRP A 630 5.60 -4.61 27.75
CA TRP A 630 4.55 -3.80 28.38
C TRP A 630 3.92 -4.46 29.60
N GLN A 631 4.06 -5.78 29.76
CA GLN A 631 3.57 -6.56 30.90
C GLN A 631 4.60 -6.68 32.03
N LEU A 632 5.81 -6.12 31.88
CA LEU A 632 6.81 -6.03 32.93
C LEU A 632 6.35 -5.13 34.09
N ASP A 633 7.07 -5.21 35.21
CA ASP A 633 6.78 -4.49 36.46
C ASP A 633 6.40 -3.02 36.20
N PRO A 634 5.23 -2.57 36.67
CA PRO A 634 4.79 -1.19 36.47
C PRO A 634 5.68 -0.21 37.26
N HIS A 635 6.23 -0.66 38.39
CA HIS A 635 7.13 0.12 39.23
C HIS A 635 8.41 -0.65 39.50
N VAL A 636 9.55 -0.02 39.25
CA VAL A 636 10.88 -0.53 39.59
C VAL A 636 11.55 0.48 40.51
N PRO A 637 12.11 0.07 41.66
CA PRO A 637 12.83 0.97 42.56
C PRO A 637 13.93 1.74 41.81
N GLY A 638 14.02 3.06 42.03
CA GLY A 638 14.99 3.93 41.35
C GLY A 638 14.51 4.50 40.01
N LEU A 639 13.46 3.96 39.38
CA LEU A 639 12.91 4.45 38.13
C LEU A 639 11.56 5.16 38.29
N SER A 640 11.27 6.10 37.39
CA SER A 640 9.99 6.82 37.37
C SER A 640 8.81 5.92 36.96
N HIS A 641 7.58 6.26 37.36
CA HIS A 641 6.33 5.51 37.07
C HIS A 641 5.99 5.35 35.57
N GLY A 642 6.75 6.00 34.67
CA GLY A 642 6.61 5.88 33.20
C GLY A 642 7.89 5.40 32.51
N TRP A 643 8.73 4.62 33.20
CA TRP A 643 10.04 4.19 32.67
C TRP A 643 9.92 3.39 31.37
N LYS A 644 8.87 2.57 31.21
CA LYS A 644 8.63 1.78 29.99
C LYS A 644 8.45 2.65 28.74
N GLU A 645 7.66 3.72 28.87
CA GLU A 645 7.46 4.69 27.78
C GLU A 645 8.77 5.43 27.45
N LYS A 646 9.54 5.84 28.47
CA LYS A 646 10.85 6.47 28.26
C LYS A 646 11.83 5.56 27.53
N VAL A 647 11.90 4.28 27.91
CA VAL A 647 12.73 3.27 27.23
C VAL A 647 12.26 3.08 25.79
N PHE A 648 10.95 3.01 25.54
CA PHE A 648 10.41 2.92 24.19
C PHE A 648 10.74 4.16 23.34
N ASP A 649 10.64 5.36 23.90
CA ASP A 649 11.03 6.61 23.23
C ASP A 649 12.53 6.63 22.90
N GLN A 650 13.39 6.17 23.82
CA GLN A 650 14.83 6.03 23.56
C GLN A 650 15.08 5.04 22.42
N ILE A 651 14.44 3.86 22.46
CA ILE A 651 14.54 2.85 21.39
C ILE A 651 14.11 3.44 20.04
N CYS A 652 13.02 4.20 20.00
CA CYS A 652 12.53 4.85 18.78
C CYS A 652 13.56 5.86 18.24
N ALA A 653 14.09 6.73 19.10
CA ALA A 653 15.06 7.75 18.72
C ALA A 653 16.37 7.13 18.24
N VAL A 654 16.92 6.16 18.99
CA VAL A 654 18.15 5.43 18.62
C VAL A 654 17.95 4.70 17.30
N THR A 655 16.85 3.98 17.13
CA THR A 655 16.57 3.26 15.88
C THR A 655 16.51 4.21 14.69
N GLY A 656 15.75 5.31 14.80
CA GLY A 656 15.65 6.30 13.73
C GLY A 656 17.00 6.87 13.32
N GLU A 657 17.82 7.25 14.31
CA GLU A 657 19.14 7.84 14.05
C GLU A 657 20.17 6.82 13.54
N VAL A 658 20.14 5.56 13.97
CA VAL A 658 21.00 4.49 13.41
C VAL A 658 20.72 4.25 11.92
N PHE A 659 19.44 4.18 11.54
CA PHE A 659 19.08 4.03 10.13
C PHE A 659 19.49 5.26 9.30
N GLU A 660 19.37 6.46 9.85
CA GLU A 660 19.87 7.68 9.21
C GLU A 660 21.38 7.66 9.04
N ALA A 661 22.11 7.27 10.09
CA ALA A 661 23.55 7.11 10.07
C ALA A 661 24.01 6.11 9.00
N ALA A 662 23.32 4.97 8.88
CA ALA A 662 23.61 4.00 7.83
C ALA A 662 23.30 4.55 6.43
N ALA A 663 22.12 5.16 6.25
CA ALA A 663 21.64 5.60 4.94
C ALA A 663 22.44 6.79 4.38
N ARG A 664 22.86 7.73 5.23
CA ARG A 664 23.61 8.94 4.82
C ARG A 664 25.12 8.78 4.99
N GLY A 665 25.56 8.09 6.04
CA GLY A 665 26.97 7.94 6.39
C GLY A 665 27.67 6.77 5.68
N MET A 666 26.94 5.70 5.34
CA MET A 666 27.50 4.43 4.87
C MET A 666 26.80 3.93 3.59
N MET A 667 26.58 4.82 2.61
CA MET A 667 25.83 4.54 1.36
C MET A 667 26.33 3.34 0.53
N VAL A 668 27.60 2.96 0.66
CA VAL A 668 28.16 1.78 -0.03
C VAL A 668 27.78 0.48 0.69
N HIS A 669 27.42 0.56 1.97
CA HIS A 669 27.18 -0.58 2.85
C HIS A 669 25.72 -0.69 3.31
N PHE A 670 24.91 0.34 3.06
CA PHE A 670 23.46 0.29 3.13
C PHE A 670 22.84 1.01 1.92
N GLN A 671 22.13 0.26 1.09
CA GLN A 671 21.47 0.76 -0.11
C GLN A 671 19.99 0.39 -0.07
N THR A 672 19.16 1.43 -0.04
CA THR A 672 17.71 1.31 -0.02
C THR A 672 17.15 1.24 -1.43
N LEU A 673 16.04 0.54 -1.59
CA LEU A 673 15.31 0.36 -2.85
C LEU A 673 13.85 0.77 -2.67
N PRO A 674 13.23 1.54 -3.58
CA PRO A 674 11.83 1.97 -3.44
C PRO A 674 10.84 0.81 -3.36
N ASN A 675 11.18 -0.33 -3.97
CA ASN A 675 10.38 -1.54 -4.08
C ASN A 675 10.89 -2.69 -3.21
N ALA A 676 11.47 -2.34 -2.06
CA ALA A 676 11.81 -3.31 -1.02
C ALA A 676 11.30 -2.81 0.33
N PHE A 677 11.01 -3.75 1.22
CA PHE A 677 10.93 -3.51 2.64
C PHE A 677 11.71 -4.58 3.38
N GLU A 678 12.03 -4.38 4.65
CA GLU A 678 12.72 -5.40 5.44
C GLU A 678 12.36 -5.30 6.92
N LEU A 679 12.25 -6.47 7.56
CA LEU A 679 12.04 -6.61 8.99
C LEU A 679 13.37 -6.92 9.69
N PHE A 680 13.69 -6.14 10.72
CA PHE A 680 14.86 -6.30 11.57
C PHE A 680 14.44 -6.62 12.99
N GLY A 681 15.15 -7.53 13.65
CA GLY A 681 15.11 -7.70 15.10
C GLY A 681 16.24 -6.87 15.71
N VAL A 682 15.90 -5.89 16.55
CA VAL A 682 16.87 -5.01 17.17
C VAL A 682 16.91 -5.28 18.67
N ASP A 683 18.10 -5.53 19.19
CA ASP A 683 18.31 -5.93 20.57
C ASP A 683 18.88 -4.78 21.40
N PHE A 684 18.18 -4.48 22.50
CA PHE A 684 18.55 -3.45 23.46
C PHE A 684 18.73 -4.03 24.86
N LEU A 685 19.70 -3.53 25.61
CA LEU A 685 19.83 -3.79 27.05
C LEU A 685 19.46 -2.52 27.82
N VAL A 686 18.65 -2.63 28.87
CA VAL A 686 18.36 -1.50 29.75
C VAL A 686 19.25 -1.58 30.98
N ASP A 687 19.93 -0.48 31.33
CA ASP A 687 20.72 -0.39 32.55
C ASP A 687 19.87 -0.01 33.78
N GLN A 688 20.46 -0.05 34.97
CA GLN A 688 19.76 0.32 36.22
C GLN A 688 19.18 1.74 36.23
N ASN A 689 19.70 2.65 35.40
CA ASN A 689 19.26 4.05 35.30
C ASN A 689 18.11 4.22 34.30
N GLY A 690 17.71 3.16 33.59
CA GLY A 690 16.67 3.20 32.58
C GLY A 690 17.16 3.72 31.23
N THR A 691 18.47 3.59 30.95
CA THR A 691 19.06 3.88 29.63
C THR A 691 19.02 2.62 28.77
N ALA A 692 18.44 2.72 27.57
CA ALA A 692 18.42 1.64 26.59
C ALA A 692 19.67 1.69 25.70
N TRP A 693 20.48 0.65 25.76
CA TRP A 693 21.71 0.48 25.02
C TRP A 693 21.51 -0.47 23.85
N LEU A 694 21.76 -0.02 22.63
CA LEU A 694 21.73 -0.86 21.43
C LEU A 694 22.86 -1.89 21.48
N LEU A 695 22.53 -3.16 21.29
CA LEU A 695 23.49 -4.28 21.25
C LEU A 695 23.81 -4.69 19.81
N GLU A 696 22.77 -4.99 19.03
CA GLU A 696 22.88 -5.52 17.67
C GLU A 696 21.57 -5.38 16.88
N MET A 697 21.68 -5.52 15.56
CA MET A 697 20.56 -5.55 14.63
C MET A 697 20.65 -6.81 13.78
N ASN A 698 19.59 -7.58 13.76
CA ASN A 698 19.51 -8.88 13.09
C ASN A 698 18.52 -8.78 11.92
N ALA A 699 18.99 -8.99 10.69
CA ALA A 699 18.10 -9.23 9.55
C ALA A 699 17.54 -10.65 9.62
N TYR A 700 16.34 -10.86 9.05
CA TYR A 700 15.63 -12.14 9.14
C TYR A 700 15.59 -12.65 10.59
N PRO A 701 15.04 -11.84 11.52
CA PRO A 701 15.10 -12.16 12.94
C PRO A 701 14.42 -13.50 13.23
N ASP A 702 15.01 -14.27 14.15
CA ASP A 702 14.41 -15.52 14.59
C ASP A 702 13.14 -15.24 15.41
N PHE A 703 12.00 -15.34 14.74
CA PHE A 703 10.68 -15.17 15.34
C PHE A 703 10.35 -16.29 16.35
N ALA A 704 11.05 -17.44 16.33
CA ALA A 704 10.73 -18.59 17.17
C ALA A 704 11.04 -18.30 18.65
N GLN A 705 11.95 -17.36 18.89
CA GLN A 705 12.26 -16.81 20.22
C GLN A 705 11.04 -16.19 20.91
N THR A 706 9.95 -15.90 20.19
CA THR A 706 8.72 -15.35 20.78
C THR A 706 7.99 -16.39 21.65
N GLY A 707 8.22 -17.69 21.44
CA GLY A 707 7.49 -18.77 22.09
C GLY A 707 6.06 -18.95 21.55
N GLU A 708 5.49 -20.15 21.71
CA GLU A 708 4.21 -20.51 21.08
C GLU A 708 3.02 -19.65 21.55
N GLU A 709 2.99 -19.23 22.81
CA GLU A 709 1.88 -18.42 23.36
C GLU A 709 1.80 -17.00 22.80
N LEU A 710 2.95 -16.38 22.50
CA LEU A 710 3.03 -14.97 22.10
C LEU A 710 3.11 -14.80 20.59
N LYS A 711 3.43 -15.87 19.87
CA LYS A 711 3.68 -15.93 18.42
C LYS A 711 2.57 -15.30 17.59
N GLU A 712 1.32 -15.73 17.75
CA GLU A 712 0.22 -15.18 16.96
C GLU A 712 -0.07 -13.71 17.33
N ALA A 713 -0.03 -13.40 18.63
CA ALA A 713 -0.38 -12.07 19.12
C ALA A 713 0.67 -10.99 18.84
N VAL A 714 1.95 -11.36 18.74
CA VAL A 714 3.07 -10.45 18.46
C VAL A 714 3.51 -10.56 17.00
N VAL A 715 3.94 -11.74 16.55
CA VAL A 715 4.46 -11.95 15.19
C VAL A 715 3.34 -11.93 14.16
N GLY A 716 2.21 -12.57 14.43
CA GLY A 716 1.04 -12.52 13.55
C GLY A 716 0.54 -11.08 13.35
N ARG A 717 0.46 -10.31 14.44
CA ARG A 717 0.16 -8.87 14.37
C ARG A 717 1.23 -8.08 13.60
N LEU A 718 2.51 -8.33 13.84
CA LEU A 718 3.60 -7.68 13.10
C LEU A 718 3.44 -7.86 11.58
N PHE A 719 3.14 -9.07 11.11
CA PHE A 719 2.91 -9.32 9.69
C PHE A 719 1.66 -8.64 9.16
N GLU A 720 0.56 -8.64 9.91
CA GLU A 720 -0.64 -7.88 9.52
C GLU A 720 -0.36 -6.39 9.34
N GLU A 721 0.40 -5.79 10.26
CA GLU A 721 0.80 -4.38 10.17
C GLU A 721 1.81 -4.13 9.04
N THR A 722 2.69 -5.10 8.77
CA THR A 722 3.64 -5.05 7.63
C THR A 722 2.90 -5.05 6.30
N VAL A 723 1.87 -5.88 6.14
CA VAL A 723 1.04 -5.87 4.92
C VAL A 723 0.33 -4.53 4.76
N GLU A 724 -0.17 -3.95 5.84
CA GLU A 724 -0.86 -2.65 5.82
C GLU A 724 0.06 -1.49 5.43
N VAL A 725 1.29 -1.45 5.96
CA VAL A 725 2.21 -0.32 5.79
C VAL A 725 3.12 -0.46 4.56
N ALA A 726 3.55 -1.67 4.21
CA ALA A 726 4.53 -1.90 3.14
C ALA A 726 3.89 -2.46 1.86
N VAL A 727 2.98 -3.43 1.97
CA VAL A 727 2.48 -4.18 0.80
C VAL A 727 1.32 -3.46 0.13
N LYS A 728 0.27 -3.11 0.89
CA LYS A 728 -0.92 -2.42 0.35
C LYS A 728 -0.60 -1.12 -0.37
N PRO A 729 0.17 -0.17 0.19
CA PRO A 729 0.40 1.11 -0.47
C PRO A 729 1.20 0.96 -1.76
N PHE A 730 2.06 -0.07 -1.86
CA PHE A 730 2.82 -0.34 -3.07
C PHE A 730 1.94 -0.78 -4.25
N PHE A 731 0.93 -1.63 -4.00
CA PHE A 731 0.07 -2.18 -5.07
C PHE A 731 -1.29 -1.47 -5.25
N GLY A 732 -1.83 -0.87 -4.19
CA GLY A 732 -3.18 -0.30 -4.16
C GLY A 732 -3.26 1.16 -4.59
N GLY A 733 -2.14 1.89 -4.65
CA GLY A 733 -2.13 3.33 -4.93
C GLY A 733 -2.71 4.19 -3.80
N ASP A 734 -2.93 3.60 -2.62
CA ASP A 734 -3.39 4.31 -1.42
C ASP A 734 -2.30 5.28 -0.93
N ALA A 735 -2.74 6.38 -0.29
CA ALA A 735 -1.82 7.35 0.28
C ALA A 735 -0.90 6.67 1.32
N PRO A 736 0.41 7.00 1.35
CA PRO A 736 1.35 6.39 2.29
C PRO A 736 0.89 6.62 3.74
N VAL A 737 0.79 5.56 4.53
CA VAL A 737 0.41 5.67 5.94
C VAL A 737 1.61 6.09 6.79
N ASP A 738 1.46 7.11 7.62
CA ASP A 738 2.50 7.60 8.57
C ASP A 738 2.68 6.68 9.80
N GLY A 739 2.16 5.45 9.72
CA GLY A 739 2.23 4.43 10.76
C GLY A 739 0.85 3.92 11.16
N THR A 740 0.82 3.02 12.13
CA THR A 740 -0.43 2.44 12.66
C THR A 740 -0.46 2.58 14.18
N GLY A 741 -1.51 2.10 14.84
CA GLY A 741 -1.56 2.04 16.30
C GLY A 741 -0.42 1.20 16.91
N HIS A 742 0.22 0.33 16.11
CA HIS A 742 1.28 -0.56 16.53
C HIS A 742 2.64 -0.27 15.89
N LEU A 743 2.70 0.32 14.70
CA LEU A 743 3.95 0.74 14.04
C LEU A 743 4.12 2.25 14.13
N ARG A 744 5.10 2.71 14.92
CA ARG A 744 5.44 4.14 15.03
C ARG A 744 6.49 4.50 14.00
N LEU A 745 6.20 5.46 13.11
CA LEU A 745 7.20 6.04 12.21
C LEU A 745 8.26 6.80 13.03
N VAL A 746 9.53 6.40 12.88
CA VAL A 746 10.67 6.99 13.59
C VAL A 746 11.67 7.71 12.68
N ALA A 747 11.70 7.37 11.38
CA ALA A 747 12.47 8.10 10.39
C ALA A 747 11.74 8.10 9.04
N ASN A 748 11.76 9.25 8.35
CA ASN A 748 11.26 9.41 6.98
C ASN A 748 12.29 10.25 6.23
N LEU A 749 13.21 9.57 5.54
CA LEU A 749 14.37 10.21 4.93
C LEU A 749 14.15 10.38 3.43
N ASP A 750 14.26 11.62 2.94
CA ASP A 750 14.39 11.89 1.51
C ASP A 750 15.85 11.67 1.10
N LEU A 751 16.10 10.55 0.42
CA LEU A 751 17.42 10.16 -0.09
C LEU A 751 17.59 10.53 -1.58
N GLY A 752 16.67 11.31 -2.16
CA GLY A 752 16.70 11.69 -3.58
C GLY A 752 16.41 10.52 -4.54
N ARG A 753 15.96 9.38 -4.02
CA ARG A 753 15.56 8.18 -4.77
C ARG A 753 14.03 8.11 -4.79
N LYS A 754 13.39 9.01 -5.55
CA LYS A 754 11.93 8.95 -5.76
C LYS A 754 11.64 7.95 -6.87
N SER A 755 10.74 7.02 -6.60
CA SER A 755 10.16 6.07 -7.56
C SER A 755 9.48 6.79 -8.72
#